data_AF-A0A284S5E1-F1
#
_entry.id   AF-A0A284S5E1-F1
#
_cell.length_a   1.000
_cell.length_b   1.000
_cell.length_c   1.000
_cell.angle_alpha   90.00
_cell.angle_beta   90.00
_cell.angle_gamma   90.00
#
_symmetry.space_group_name_H-M   'P 1'
#
loop_
_entity.id
_entity.type
_entity.pdbx_description
1 polymer ?
#
loop_
_entity_poly.entity_id
_entity_poly.type
_entity_poly.pdbx_seq_one_letter_code
_entity_poly.pdbx_strand_id
1 'polypeptide(L)'
;MARAIEQISDKGPLPEIDFTQHKLEDGNIVSTQERVIKDVQAPAMQIPTPEQFFANGGRDRSKPDVAFLKNHFYREGRLSEEQAMWILEKGTDVLRREPNVLNVDAPITVCGDIHGQYYDLMKLFEVGGSPADTRYLFLGDYVDRGYFSIECVLYLWSLKIWYPNTLFLLRGNHECRHLTDYFTFKLECKHKYSERIYDACMESFCALPLAAVMNKQFLCIHGGLSPELNTLDDIRALDRFREPPTHGLMCDILWADPVEDFGTEKISDSFVHNHVRGCSYFFTYAAACQFLERNNLLSIIRAHEAQDAGYRMYRKTKTTGFPSVMTIFSAPNYLDVYNNKAAVLKYESNVMNIRQFNCTPHPYWLPNFMDVFTWSLPFVGEKITDMLVAVLNTCTKEELEESDEESIVSPVSIASEDSMERRKAIKSKIMAVGRMARVFALLREESEKVSELKSVSGSNTLPYGTLASGSEGIKEAISSFDDARKSDIENERLPPDLYDADSDEGKAILNSVPTTPSEHDDTPSTPVAANGVAAGIEAAISNGTITPTHQRTNSASPAYSPMASPGSPTSPSAAPFRRGHGRQASLGTTMTSPSNRRRSMESTMSLIQGVLDGKENRIPEGDEAVEGLAAQLAGSSVDNPTTTS
;
A
#
# COMPACT_ATOMS: atom_id res chain seq x y z
N MET A 1 46.51 -30.18 -13.78
CA MET A 1 46.93 -29.65 -15.10
C MET A 1 46.49 -30.51 -16.29
N ALA A 2 46.93 -31.76 -16.45
CA ALA A 2 46.67 -32.55 -17.67
C ALA A 2 45.19 -32.69 -18.09
N ARG A 3 44.27 -32.96 -17.14
CA ARG A 3 42.82 -33.02 -17.41
C ARG A 3 42.20 -31.67 -17.80
N ALA A 4 42.69 -30.57 -17.23
CA ALA A 4 42.20 -29.22 -17.54
C ALA A 4 42.67 -28.79 -18.94
N ILE A 5 43.92 -29.14 -19.30
CA ILE A 5 44.47 -28.91 -20.65
C ILE A 5 43.72 -29.76 -21.68
N GLU A 6 43.41 -31.02 -21.37
CA GLU A 6 42.63 -31.91 -22.24
C GLU A 6 41.20 -31.37 -22.49
N GLN A 7 40.53 -30.84 -21.46
CA GLN A 7 39.23 -30.18 -21.59
C GLN A 7 39.25 -28.85 -22.35
N ILE A 8 40.38 -28.12 -22.32
CA ILE A 8 40.56 -26.89 -23.12
C ILE A 8 40.85 -27.25 -24.59
N SER A 9 41.55 -28.37 -24.83
CA SER A 9 41.92 -28.87 -26.15
C SER A 9 40.71 -29.46 -26.90
N ASP A 10 39.79 -30.09 -26.16
CA ASP A 10 38.59 -30.76 -26.67
C ASP A 10 37.33 -29.94 -26.36
N LYS A 11 37.36 -28.64 -26.67
CA LYS A 11 36.18 -27.79 -26.57
C LYS A 11 35.16 -28.23 -27.62
N GLY A 12 34.12 -28.93 -27.18
CA GLY A 12 32.94 -29.19 -27.99
C GLY A 12 32.40 -27.90 -28.61
N PRO A 13 31.71 -27.98 -29.78
CA PRO A 13 31.14 -26.80 -30.41
C PRO A 13 30.23 -26.06 -29.44
N LEU A 14 30.35 -24.72 -29.42
CA LEU A 14 29.45 -23.88 -28.64
C LEU A 14 28.01 -24.23 -29.02
N PRO A 15 27.13 -24.50 -28.04
CA PRO A 15 25.74 -24.76 -28.34
C PRO A 15 25.15 -23.55 -29.05
N GLU A 16 24.56 -23.76 -30.22
CA GLU A 16 23.82 -22.73 -30.94
C GLU A 16 22.48 -22.53 -30.22
N ILE A 17 22.42 -21.49 -29.39
CA ILE A 17 21.21 -21.14 -28.62
C ILE A 17 20.36 -20.21 -29.49
N ASP A 18 19.17 -20.66 -29.87
CA ASP A 18 18.17 -19.81 -30.51
C ASP A 18 17.44 -18.98 -29.44
N PHE A 19 17.88 -17.74 -29.24
CA PHE A 19 17.26 -16.80 -28.29
C PHE A 19 15.85 -16.35 -28.68
N THR A 20 15.38 -16.68 -29.90
CA THR A 20 13.99 -16.42 -30.31
C THR A 20 13.02 -17.43 -29.69
N GLN A 21 13.53 -18.49 -29.09
CA GLN A 21 12.77 -19.55 -28.44
C GLN A 21 13.17 -19.67 -26.98
N HIS A 22 12.18 -19.79 -26.11
CA HIS A 22 12.37 -20.07 -24.70
C HIS A 22 11.61 -21.33 -24.32
N LYS A 23 12.28 -22.27 -23.65
CA LYS A 23 11.66 -23.48 -23.12
C LYS A 23 11.23 -23.23 -21.68
N LEU A 24 9.92 -23.28 -21.45
CA LEU A 24 9.30 -23.15 -20.14
C LEU A 24 9.58 -24.39 -19.26
N GLU A 25 9.33 -24.27 -17.96
CA GLU A 25 9.54 -25.35 -16.98
C GLU A 25 8.71 -26.61 -17.27
N ASP A 26 7.53 -26.44 -17.87
CA ASP A 26 6.65 -27.54 -18.29
C ASP A 26 7.13 -28.24 -19.58
N GLY A 27 8.21 -27.74 -20.19
CA GLY A 27 8.82 -28.26 -21.40
C GLY A 27 8.28 -27.66 -22.70
N ASN A 28 7.27 -26.80 -22.65
CA ASN A 28 6.74 -26.11 -23.82
C ASN A 28 7.72 -25.05 -24.34
N ILE A 29 7.76 -24.88 -25.67
CA ILE A 29 8.62 -23.87 -26.32
C ILE A 29 7.74 -22.70 -26.75
N VAL A 30 8.13 -21.50 -26.34
CA VAL A 30 7.45 -20.25 -26.67
C VAL A 30 8.38 -19.31 -27.39
N SER A 31 7.83 -18.49 -28.29
CA SER A 31 8.60 -17.42 -28.93
C SER A 31 8.82 -16.27 -27.96
N THR A 32 10.04 -15.74 -27.90
CA THR A 32 10.38 -14.53 -27.12
C THR A 32 10.00 -13.23 -27.84
N GLN A 33 9.58 -13.31 -29.10
CA GLN A 33 9.21 -12.17 -29.93
C GLN A 33 7.69 -11.96 -30.01
N GLU A 34 6.91 -12.97 -29.62
CA GLU A 34 5.46 -12.91 -29.62
C GLU A 34 4.90 -12.88 -28.21
N ARG A 35 3.63 -12.49 -28.09
CA ARG A 35 2.90 -12.57 -26.84
C ARG A 35 2.74 -14.04 -26.42
N VAL A 36 3.35 -14.40 -25.30
CA VAL A 36 3.37 -15.76 -24.76
C VAL A 36 1.98 -16.21 -24.30
N ILE A 37 1.34 -15.44 -23.42
CA ILE A 37 0.02 -15.77 -22.88
C ILE A 37 -1.07 -15.20 -23.79
N LYS A 38 -1.49 -15.98 -24.81
CA LYS A 38 -2.44 -15.54 -25.84
C LYS A 38 -3.89 -15.45 -25.34
N ASP A 39 -4.27 -16.25 -24.34
CA ASP A 39 -5.64 -16.34 -23.82
C ASP A 39 -6.06 -15.16 -22.95
N VAL A 40 -5.11 -14.47 -22.31
CA VAL A 40 -5.39 -13.23 -21.55
C VAL A 40 -5.80 -12.16 -22.55
N GLN A 41 -6.95 -11.52 -22.37
CA GLN A 41 -7.38 -10.46 -23.30
C GLN A 41 -6.44 -9.25 -23.22
N ALA A 42 -6.08 -8.66 -24.36
CA ALA A 42 -5.30 -7.43 -24.38
C ALA A 42 -6.18 -6.19 -24.11
N PRO A 43 -5.65 -5.16 -23.41
CA PRO A 43 -6.35 -3.90 -23.20
C PRO A 43 -6.85 -3.24 -24.50
N ALA A 44 -7.91 -2.44 -24.40
CA ALA A 44 -8.40 -1.61 -25.49
C ALA A 44 -7.48 -0.40 -25.69
N MET A 45 -6.45 -0.58 -26.54
CA MET A 45 -5.39 0.42 -26.76
C MET A 45 -5.82 1.68 -27.51
N GLN A 46 -6.98 1.67 -28.16
CA GLN A 46 -7.44 2.80 -28.99
C GLN A 46 -8.36 3.72 -28.19
N ILE A 47 -8.09 5.02 -28.28
CA ILE A 47 -8.99 6.04 -27.74
C ILE A 47 -10.30 6.07 -28.54
N PRO A 48 -11.47 6.13 -27.88
CA PRO A 48 -12.76 6.15 -28.57
C PRO A 48 -12.90 7.34 -29.51
N THR A 49 -13.43 7.08 -30.70
CA THR A 49 -13.87 8.15 -31.61
C THR A 49 -15.09 8.89 -31.04
N PRO A 50 -15.38 10.13 -31.48
CA PRO A 50 -16.61 10.82 -31.10
C PRO A 50 -17.88 10.01 -31.38
N GLU A 51 -17.90 9.23 -32.45
CA GLU A 51 -19.04 8.37 -32.84
C GLU A 51 -19.25 7.20 -31.88
N GLN A 52 -18.18 6.71 -31.26
CA GLN A 52 -18.24 5.66 -30.22
C GLN A 52 -18.53 6.26 -28.83
N PHE A 53 -17.99 7.44 -28.55
CA PHE A 53 -18.08 8.07 -27.25
C PHE A 53 -19.46 8.66 -26.97
N PHE A 54 -20.10 9.30 -27.96
CA PHE A 54 -21.41 9.92 -27.83
C PHE A 54 -22.54 8.99 -28.27
N ALA A 55 -23.69 9.11 -27.59
CA ALA A 55 -24.85 8.25 -27.82
C ALA A 55 -25.40 8.33 -29.26
N ASN A 56 -26.12 7.28 -29.67
CA ASN A 56 -26.72 7.14 -31.00
C ASN A 56 -25.71 7.27 -32.15
N GLY A 57 -24.50 6.73 -31.97
CA GLY A 57 -23.43 6.75 -32.97
C GLY A 57 -22.92 8.18 -33.24
N GLY A 58 -22.74 8.99 -32.19
CA GLY A 58 -22.27 10.37 -32.34
C GLY A 58 -23.35 11.43 -32.56
N ARG A 59 -24.61 11.02 -32.79
CA ARG A 59 -25.70 11.97 -33.14
C ARG A 59 -26.20 12.75 -31.94
N ASP A 60 -26.21 12.15 -30.76
CA ASP A 60 -26.58 12.82 -29.52
C ASP A 60 -25.32 13.18 -28.72
N ARG A 61 -24.86 14.42 -28.89
CA ARG A 61 -23.68 14.96 -28.18
C ARG A 61 -24.00 15.47 -26.77
N SER A 62 -25.25 15.33 -26.31
CA SER A 62 -25.64 15.70 -24.95
C SER A 62 -25.36 14.58 -23.94
N LYS A 63 -25.14 13.34 -24.42
CA LYS A 63 -24.98 12.15 -23.59
C LYS A 63 -23.88 11.23 -24.12
N PRO A 64 -23.09 10.59 -23.24
CA PRO A 64 -22.11 9.59 -23.65
C PRO A 64 -22.80 8.26 -23.98
N ASP A 65 -22.16 7.36 -24.73
CA ASP A 65 -22.66 6.00 -24.92
C ASP A 65 -22.22 5.11 -23.74
N VAL A 66 -23.11 4.96 -22.75
CA VAL A 66 -22.83 4.20 -21.52
C VAL A 66 -22.61 2.70 -21.76
N ALA A 67 -23.15 2.13 -22.84
CA ALA A 67 -22.95 0.71 -23.16
C ALA A 67 -21.55 0.50 -23.77
N PHE A 68 -21.13 1.40 -24.66
CA PHE A 68 -19.77 1.41 -25.18
C PHE A 68 -18.75 1.67 -24.06
N LEU A 69 -18.95 2.73 -23.25
CA LEU A 69 -18.04 3.08 -22.15
C LEU A 69 -17.87 1.93 -21.15
N LYS A 70 -18.96 1.25 -20.80
CA LYS A 70 -18.91 0.05 -19.94
C LYS A 70 -17.91 -0.98 -20.46
N ASN A 71 -18.06 -1.37 -21.73
CA ASN A 71 -17.23 -2.41 -22.33
C ASN A 71 -15.80 -1.92 -22.60
N HIS A 72 -15.62 -0.63 -22.88
CA HIS A 72 -14.31 -0.02 -23.09
C HIS A 72 -13.49 -0.04 -21.80
N PHE A 73 -14.05 0.42 -20.68
CA PHE A 73 -13.40 0.38 -19.37
C PHE A 73 -13.20 -1.05 -18.84
N TYR A 74 -14.14 -1.97 -19.10
CA TYR A 74 -13.96 -3.39 -18.77
C TYR A 74 -12.77 -4.03 -19.50
N ARG A 75 -12.36 -3.46 -20.64
CA ARG A 75 -11.16 -3.85 -21.38
C ARG A 75 -9.96 -2.94 -21.08
N GLU A 76 -9.95 -2.26 -19.93
CA GLU A 76 -8.87 -1.33 -19.51
C GLU A 76 -8.62 -0.19 -20.51
N GLY A 77 -9.61 0.12 -21.34
CA GLY A 77 -9.55 1.17 -22.33
C GLY A 77 -9.63 2.55 -21.69
N ARG A 78 -8.83 3.49 -22.21
CA ARG A 78 -8.81 4.88 -21.74
C ARG A 78 -9.57 5.79 -22.69
N LEU A 79 -10.05 6.90 -22.15
CA LEU A 79 -10.64 8.00 -22.94
C LEU A 79 -9.56 9.02 -23.31
N SER A 80 -9.86 9.92 -24.25
CA SER A 80 -9.06 11.14 -24.35
C SER A 80 -9.27 12.00 -23.10
N GLU A 81 -8.29 12.84 -22.76
CA GLU A 81 -8.45 13.80 -21.67
C GLU A 81 -9.68 14.70 -21.87
N GLU A 82 -9.94 15.14 -23.10
CA GLU A 82 -11.11 15.98 -23.41
C GLU A 82 -12.44 15.24 -23.24
N GLN A 83 -12.49 13.93 -23.52
CA GLN A 83 -13.67 13.11 -23.27
C GLN A 83 -13.90 12.89 -21.76
N ALA A 84 -12.83 12.63 -21.01
CA ALA A 84 -12.89 12.50 -19.55
C ALA A 84 -13.33 13.83 -18.90
N MET A 85 -12.71 14.95 -19.28
CA MET A 85 -13.11 16.30 -18.85
C MET A 85 -14.58 16.57 -19.16
N TRP A 86 -15.05 16.24 -20.36
CA TRP A 86 -16.45 16.44 -20.73
C TRP A 86 -17.41 15.69 -19.80
N ILE A 87 -17.12 14.44 -19.42
CA ILE A 87 -17.93 13.67 -18.46
C ILE A 87 -17.91 14.35 -17.10
N LEU A 88 -16.73 14.73 -16.61
CA LEU A 88 -16.56 15.33 -15.30
C LEU A 88 -17.29 16.67 -15.21
N GLU A 89 -17.11 17.57 -16.17
CA GLU A 89 -17.78 18.86 -16.22
C GLU A 89 -19.31 18.70 -16.28
N LYS A 90 -19.82 17.82 -17.15
CA LYS A 90 -21.27 17.60 -17.29
C LYS A 90 -21.89 16.93 -16.06
N GLY A 91 -21.21 15.95 -15.47
CA GLY A 91 -21.66 15.33 -14.22
C GLY A 91 -21.64 16.32 -13.06
N THR A 92 -20.57 17.12 -12.94
CA THR A 92 -20.44 18.18 -11.93
C THR A 92 -21.58 19.20 -12.04
N ASP A 93 -21.91 19.61 -13.25
CA ASP A 93 -23.03 20.52 -13.50
C ASP A 93 -24.37 19.96 -12.99
N VAL A 94 -24.60 18.65 -13.12
CA VAL A 94 -25.80 18.00 -12.55
C VAL A 94 -25.73 18.02 -11.03
N LEU A 95 -24.64 17.52 -10.44
CA LEU A 95 -24.45 17.41 -8.98
C LEU A 95 -24.53 18.77 -8.27
N ARG A 96 -23.98 19.83 -8.88
CA ARG A 96 -23.98 21.19 -8.33
C ARG A 96 -25.40 21.76 -8.17
N ARG A 97 -26.35 21.31 -8.98
CA ARG A 97 -27.77 21.74 -8.91
C ARG A 97 -28.56 20.98 -7.85
N GLU A 98 -28.03 19.89 -7.34
CA GLU A 98 -28.70 19.09 -6.31
C GLU A 98 -28.54 19.72 -4.91
N PRO A 99 -29.51 19.56 -4.01
CA PRO A 99 -29.40 20.02 -2.62
C PRO A 99 -28.43 19.15 -1.81
N ASN A 100 -28.00 19.64 -0.63
CA ASN A 100 -27.18 18.83 0.28
C ASN A 100 -27.89 17.54 0.74
N VAL A 101 -29.21 17.63 0.94
CA VAL A 101 -30.06 16.52 1.36
C VAL A 101 -31.04 16.19 0.23
N LEU A 102 -30.79 15.09 -0.46
CA LEU A 102 -31.65 14.59 -1.53
C LEU A 102 -32.96 14.05 -0.95
N ASN A 103 -34.06 14.13 -1.70
CA ASN A 103 -35.28 13.40 -1.39
C ASN A 103 -35.48 12.34 -2.48
N VAL A 104 -35.46 11.06 -2.10
CA VAL A 104 -35.50 9.96 -3.07
C VAL A 104 -36.59 8.96 -2.71
N ASP A 105 -37.40 8.57 -3.70
CA ASP A 105 -38.56 7.69 -3.48
C ASP A 105 -38.22 6.21 -3.77
N ALA A 106 -38.94 5.30 -3.12
CA ALA A 106 -38.94 3.87 -3.44
C ALA A 106 -39.71 3.57 -4.75
N PRO A 107 -39.40 2.49 -5.50
CA PRO A 107 -38.35 1.53 -5.26
C PRO A 107 -36.94 2.08 -5.54
N ILE A 108 -35.94 1.59 -4.81
CA ILE A 108 -34.55 2.05 -4.93
C ILE A 108 -33.56 0.98 -4.45
N THR A 109 -32.38 0.95 -5.07
CA THR A 109 -31.23 0.14 -4.66
C THR A 109 -30.18 1.05 -4.02
N VAL A 110 -29.84 0.80 -2.76
CA VAL A 110 -28.82 1.53 -1.99
C VAL A 110 -27.52 0.74 -1.97
N CYS A 111 -26.41 1.41 -2.29
CA CYS A 111 -25.07 0.84 -2.43
C CYS A 111 -24.10 1.57 -1.49
N GLY A 112 -23.22 0.82 -0.82
CA GLY A 112 -22.14 1.36 -0.01
C GLY A 112 -20.88 1.63 -0.83
N ASP A 113 -19.74 1.51 -0.16
CA ASP A 113 -18.40 1.78 -0.69
C ASP A 113 -18.07 0.92 -1.91
N ILE A 114 -17.33 1.50 -2.86
CA ILE A 114 -16.90 0.86 -4.12
C ILE A 114 -15.38 0.76 -4.23
N HIS A 115 -14.64 1.76 -3.72
CA HIS A 115 -13.17 1.76 -3.63
C HIS A 115 -12.43 1.32 -4.90
N GLY A 116 -12.81 1.91 -6.05
CA GLY A 116 -12.14 1.63 -7.32
C GLY A 116 -12.22 0.18 -7.80
N GLN A 117 -13.15 -0.64 -7.29
CA GLN A 117 -13.40 -2.00 -7.77
C GLN A 117 -14.38 -2.01 -8.96
N TYR A 118 -13.94 -1.48 -10.10
CA TYR A 118 -14.78 -1.30 -11.30
C TYR A 118 -15.46 -2.60 -11.79
N TYR A 119 -14.77 -3.72 -11.72
CA TYR A 119 -15.29 -5.02 -12.15
C TYR A 119 -16.42 -5.50 -11.24
N ASP A 120 -16.30 -5.27 -9.94
CA ASP A 120 -17.37 -5.54 -8.98
C ASP A 120 -18.52 -4.56 -9.08
N LEU A 121 -18.26 -3.29 -9.46
CA LEU A 121 -19.31 -2.34 -9.80
C LEU A 121 -20.17 -2.85 -10.98
N MET A 122 -19.57 -3.55 -11.95
CA MET A 122 -20.36 -4.19 -13.03
C MET A 122 -21.24 -5.31 -12.49
N LYS A 123 -20.73 -6.11 -11.55
CA LYS A 123 -21.52 -7.15 -10.87
C LYS A 123 -22.64 -6.56 -10.00
N LEU A 124 -22.38 -5.43 -9.35
CA LEU A 124 -23.36 -4.68 -8.57
C LEU A 124 -24.56 -4.26 -9.43
N PHE A 125 -24.34 -3.79 -10.67
CA PHE A 125 -25.44 -3.48 -11.58
C PHE A 125 -26.17 -4.72 -12.10
N GLU A 126 -25.49 -5.85 -12.27
CA GLU A 126 -26.15 -7.13 -12.60
C GLU A 126 -27.09 -7.59 -11.48
N VAL A 127 -26.66 -7.45 -10.21
CA VAL A 127 -27.40 -7.89 -9.03
C VAL A 127 -28.50 -6.89 -8.62
N GLY A 128 -28.19 -5.60 -8.68
CA GLY A 128 -29.09 -4.52 -8.29
C GLY A 128 -30.17 -4.23 -9.34
N GLY A 129 -29.86 -4.38 -10.62
CA GLY A 129 -30.73 -4.08 -11.75
C GLY A 129 -30.15 -3.03 -12.71
N SER A 130 -30.66 -2.99 -13.94
CA SER A 130 -30.22 -1.98 -14.91
C SER A 130 -30.54 -0.57 -14.43
N PRO A 131 -29.59 0.39 -14.44
CA PRO A 131 -29.86 1.80 -14.13
C PRO A 131 -30.90 2.45 -15.06
N ALA A 132 -31.17 1.86 -16.22
CA ALA A 132 -32.22 2.33 -17.12
C ALA A 132 -33.62 2.22 -16.50
N ASP A 133 -33.84 1.19 -15.66
CA ASP A 133 -35.15 0.84 -15.11
C ASP A 133 -35.16 0.81 -13.57
N THR A 134 -34.00 1.02 -12.93
CA THR A 134 -33.81 0.89 -11.48
C THR A 134 -33.25 2.17 -10.90
N ARG A 135 -33.84 2.66 -9.80
CA ARG A 135 -33.27 3.80 -9.07
C ARG A 135 -32.11 3.36 -8.20
N TYR A 136 -31.08 4.19 -8.12
CA TYR A 136 -29.86 3.93 -7.37
C TYR A 136 -29.53 5.09 -6.43
N LEU A 137 -29.07 4.75 -5.23
CA LEU A 137 -28.43 5.67 -4.31
C LEU A 137 -27.09 5.06 -3.88
N PHE A 138 -25.99 5.72 -4.25
CA PHE A 138 -24.65 5.37 -3.77
C PHE A 138 -24.27 6.25 -2.59
N LEU A 139 -23.68 5.67 -1.56
CA LEU A 139 -23.42 6.36 -0.29
C LEU A 139 -22.06 7.05 -0.22
N GLY A 140 -21.14 6.79 -1.16
CA GLY A 140 -19.82 7.42 -1.19
C GLY A 140 -18.70 6.42 -1.48
N ASP A 141 -17.45 6.87 -1.33
CA ASP A 141 -16.22 6.08 -1.44
C ASP A 141 -16.12 5.31 -2.77
N TYR A 142 -16.09 6.08 -3.85
CA TYR A 142 -15.92 5.59 -5.21
C TYR A 142 -14.47 5.27 -5.55
N VAL A 143 -13.53 5.92 -4.85
CA VAL A 143 -12.11 5.98 -5.18
C VAL A 143 -11.21 5.44 -4.07
N ASP A 144 -9.91 5.43 -4.37
CA ASP A 144 -8.81 4.91 -3.56
C ASP A 144 -8.88 3.40 -3.33
N ARG A 145 -7.76 2.87 -2.84
CA ARG A 145 -7.55 1.49 -2.42
C ARG A 145 -7.50 0.52 -3.61
N GLY A 146 -8.56 0.42 -4.41
CA GLY A 146 -8.55 -0.27 -5.70
C GLY A 146 -7.88 0.56 -6.81
N TYR A 147 -7.52 -0.11 -7.92
CA TYR A 147 -6.76 0.49 -9.03
C TYR A 147 -7.59 0.87 -10.26
N PHE A 148 -8.92 0.87 -10.13
CA PHE A 148 -9.85 1.28 -11.21
C PHE A 148 -10.81 2.38 -10.74
N SER A 149 -10.31 3.30 -9.91
CA SER A 149 -11.09 4.40 -9.35
C SER A 149 -11.56 5.37 -10.42
N ILE A 150 -10.70 5.71 -11.40
CA ILE A 150 -11.09 6.67 -12.44
C ILE A 150 -12.15 6.09 -13.37
N GLU A 151 -12.12 4.78 -13.63
CA GLU A 151 -13.17 4.09 -14.38
C GLU A 151 -14.50 4.08 -13.62
N CYS A 152 -14.48 3.86 -12.29
CA CYS A 152 -15.66 4.01 -11.43
C CYS A 152 -16.27 5.41 -11.52
N VAL A 153 -15.45 6.45 -11.35
CA VAL A 153 -15.89 7.85 -11.42
C VAL A 153 -16.46 8.17 -12.80
N LEU A 154 -15.71 7.92 -13.88
CA LEU A 154 -16.16 8.25 -15.24
C LEU A 154 -17.43 7.49 -15.62
N TYR A 155 -17.57 6.25 -15.19
CA TYR A 155 -18.77 5.46 -15.48
C TYR A 155 -19.98 5.93 -14.66
N LEU A 156 -19.85 6.12 -13.35
CA LEU A 156 -20.93 6.61 -12.50
C LEU A 156 -21.39 8.02 -12.90
N TRP A 157 -20.47 8.90 -13.30
CA TRP A 157 -20.80 10.23 -13.80
C TRP A 157 -21.51 10.16 -15.15
N SER A 158 -21.09 9.26 -16.04
CA SER A 158 -21.80 9.01 -17.30
C SER A 158 -23.23 8.54 -17.05
N LEU A 159 -23.44 7.66 -16.07
CA LEU A 159 -24.78 7.24 -15.66
C LEU A 159 -25.56 8.40 -15.00
N LYS A 160 -24.92 9.25 -14.20
CA LYS A 160 -25.56 10.43 -13.60
C LYS A 160 -26.05 11.43 -14.65
N ILE A 161 -25.30 11.61 -15.74
CA ILE A 161 -25.72 12.43 -16.90
C ILE A 161 -26.95 11.81 -17.58
N TRP A 162 -27.01 10.49 -17.72
CA TRP A 162 -28.15 9.80 -18.33
C TRP A 162 -29.41 9.79 -17.45
N TYR A 163 -29.22 9.56 -16.16
CA TYR A 163 -30.25 9.23 -15.20
C TYR A 163 -30.28 10.21 -14.01
N PRO A 164 -30.31 11.54 -14.25
CA PRO A 164 -30.10 12.53 -13.19
C PRO A 164 -31.15 12.46 -12.07
N ASN A 165 -32.35 11.99 -12.38
CA ASN A 165 -33.48 11.88 -11.44
C ASN A 165 -33.70 10.46 -10.88
N THR A 166 -32.85 9.49 -11.24
CA THR A 166 -33.01 8.09 -10.80
C THR A 166 -31.70 7.46 -10.32
N LEU A 167 -30.54 8.02 -10.62
CA LEU A 167 -29.25 7.64 -10.04
C LEU A 167 -28.69 8.80 -9.21
N PHE A 168 -28.44 8.54 -7.94
CA PHE A 168 -28.01 9.52 -6.94
C PHE A 168 -26.67 9.10 -6.35
N LEU A 169 -25.77 10.07 -6.18
CA LEU A 169 -24.41 9.88 -5.68
C LEU A 169 -24.24 10.77 -4.46
N LEU A 170 -23.87 10.20 -3.32
CA LEU A 170 -23.48 10.96 -2.13
C LEU A 170 -21.96 11.08 -2.04
N ARG A 171 -21.48 11.99 -1.20
CA ARG A 171 -20.06 12.13 -0.88
C ARG A 171 -19.69 11.16 0.24
N GLY A 172 -18.62 10.40 0.04
CA GLY A 172 -17.91 9.67 1.09
C GLY A 172 -16.71 10.45 1.60
N ASN A 173 -15.96 9.86 2.54
CA ASN A 173 -14.77 10.51 3.08
C ASN A 173 -13.60 10.50 2.08
N HIS A 174 -13.52 9.50 1.20
CA HIS A 174 -12.48 9.41 0.18
C HIS A 174 -12.63 10.43 -0.97
N GLU A 175 -13.80 11.06 -1.12
CA GLU A 175 -14.00 12.12 -2.12
C GLU A 175 -13.44 13.48 -1.63
N CYS A 176 -12.16 13.52 -1.27
CA CYS A 176 -11.43 14.73 -0.87
C CYS A 176 -9.94 14.65 -1.22
N ARG A 177 -9.31 15.83 -1.39
CA ARG A 177 -7.88 15.91 -1.77
C ARG A 177 -6.97 15.21 -0.78
N HIS A 178 -7.27 15.36 0.51
CA HIS A 178 -6.43 14.85 1.61
C HIS A 178 -6.22 13.34 1.51
N LEU A 179 -7.29 12.58 1.29
CA LEU A 179 -7.23 11.13 1.18
C LEU A 179 -6.67 10.70 -0.17
N THR A 180 -7.13 11.33 -1.26
CA THR A 180 -6.72 10.89 -2.61
C THR A 180 -5.27 11.21 -2.96
N ASP A 181 -4.65 12.18 -2.27
CA ASP A 181 -3.21 12.47 -2.35
C ASP A 181 -2.38 11.53 -1.47
N TYR A 182 -2.92 11.12 -0.31
CA TYR A 182 -2.27 10.14 0.57
C TYR A 182 -2.30 8.72 0.01
N PHE A 183 -3.44 8.32 -0.56
CA PHE A 183 -3.64 7.01 -1.18
C PHE A 183 -3.29 7.04 -2.67
N THR A 184 -4.07 6.38 -3.51
CA THR A 184 -3.65 5.97 -4.85
C THR A 184 -4.36 6.75 -5.96
N PHE A 185 -5.47 7.46 -5.68
CA PHE A 185 -6.29 8.05 -6.73
C PHE A 185 -5.60 9.19 -7.49
N LYS A 186 -4.86 10.09 -6.81
CA LYS A 186 -4.09 11.14 -7.49
C LYS A 186 -3.03 10.55 -8.40
N LEU A 187 -2.33 9.52 -7.92
CA LEU A 187 -1.32 8.80 -8.68
C LEU A 187 -1.96 8.07 -9.89
N GLU A 188 -3.11 7.42 -9.69
CA GLU A 188 -3.89 6.76 -10.74
C GLU A 188 -4.25 7.76 -11.85
N CYS A 189 -4.77 8.94 -11.50
CA CYS A 189 -5.12 9.97 -12.45
C CYS A 189 -3.89 10.45 -13.25
N LYS A 190 -2.75 10.70 -12.58
CA LYS A 190 -1.50 11.11 -13.24
C LYS A 190 -0.92 10.03 -14.15
N HIS A 191 -1.12 8.75 -13.81
CA HIS A 191 -0.63 7.63 -14.61
C HIS A 191 -1.53 7.32 -15.82
N LYS A 192 -2.86 7.35 -15.63
CA LYS A 192 -3.82 7.00 -16.69
C LYS A 192 -4.18 8.19 -17.58
N TYR A 193 -4.17 9.40 -17.02
CA TYR A 193 -4.57 10.65 -17.67
C TYR A 193 -3.58 11.77 -17.32
N SER A 194 -4.00 12.75 -16.51
CA SER A 194 -3.21 13.91 -16.12
C SER A 194 -3.66 14.46 -14.77
N GLU A 195 -2.83 15.34 -14.18
CA GLU A 195 -3.18 16.09 -12.96
C GLU A 195 -4.41 17.00 -13.17
N ARG A 196 -4.63 17.48 -14.40
CA ARG A 196 -5.84 18.24 -14.76
C ARG A 196 -7.12 17.42 -14.55
N ILE A 197 -7.11 16.13 -14.89
CA ILE A 197 -8.25 15.23 -14.62
C ILE A 197 -8.48 15.06 -13.12
N TYR A 198 -7.39 14.91 -12.35
CA TYR A 198 -7.48 14.83 -10.89
C TYR A 198 -8.14 16.07 -10.29
N ASP A 199 -7.69 17.27 -10.67
CA ASP A 199 -8.27 18.51 -10.17
C ASP A 199 -9.75 18.67 -10.54
N ALA A 200 -10.14 18.26 -11.75
CA ALA A 200 -11.55 18.24 -12.16
C ALA A 200 -12.39 17.25 -11.34
N CYS A 201 -11.83 16.09 -10.97
CA CYS A 201 -12.48 15.17 -10.04
C CYS A 201 -12.68 15.82 -8.66
N MET A 202 -11.68 16.54 -8.14
CA MET A 202 -11.78 17.21 -6.84
C MET A 202 -12.85 18.29 -6.82
N GLU A 203 -12.94 19.11 -7.88
CA GLU A 203 -14.03 20.08 -8.05
C GLU A 203 -15.39 19.37 -8.11
N SER A 204 -15.47 18.24 -8.81
CA SER A 204 -16.69 17.46 -8.89
C SER A 204 -17.08 16.85 -7.54
N PHE A 205 -16.11 16.39 -6.75
CA PHE A 205 -16.33 15.79 -5.44
C PHE A 205 -16.89 16.81 -4.45
N CYS A 206 -16.46 18.07 -4.55
CA CYS A 206 -17.05 19.18 -3.79
C CYS A 206 -18.53 19.44 -4.14
N ALA A 207 -18.99 19.00 -5.31
CA ALA A 207 -20.40 19.16 -5.72
C ALA A 207 -21.32 18.03 -5.25
N LEU A 208 -20.78 16.89 -4.79
CA LEU A 208 -21.57 15.73 -4.34
C LEU A 208 -22.45 16.08 -3.14
N PRO A 209 -23.77 15.75 -3.17
CA PRO A 209 -24.65 15.83 -2.01
C PRO A 209 -24.11 15.06 -0.80
N LEU A 210 -24.50 15.48 0.40
CA LEU A 210 -23.98 14.95 1.67
C LEU A 210 -24.89 13.89 2.30
N ALA A 211 -26.19 13.92 1.98
CA ALA A 211 -27.17 13.00 2.54
C ALA A 211 -28.36 12.79 1.59
N ALA A 212 -29.15 11.76 1.86
CA ALA A 212 -30.47 11.58 1.27
C ALA A 212 -31.51 11.18 2.33
N VAL A 213 -32.74 11.66 2.16
CA VAL A 213 -33.91 11.13 2.85
C VAL A 213 -34.64 10.20 1.87
N MET A 214 -34.52 8.90 2.13
CA MET A 214 -35.13 7.87 1.31
C MET A 214 -36.53 7.52 1.82
N ASN A 215 -37.52 7.57 0.92
CA ASN A 215 -38.92 7.26 1.18
C ASN A 215 -39.53 8.01 2.39
N LYS A 216 -39.00 9.19 2.72
CA LYS A 216 -39.35 9.98 3.93
C LYS A 216 -39.15 9.22 5.26
N GLN A 217 -38.41 8.11 5.24
CA GLN A 217 -38.29 7.17 6.35
C GLN A 217 -36.85 6.94 6.77
N PHE A 218 -35.89 7.05 5.85
CA PHE A 218 -34.51 6.69 6.11
C PHE A 218 -33.61 7.88 5.88
N LEU A 219 -32.73 8.17 6.85
CA LEU A 219 -31.56 9.02 6.58
C LEU A 219 -30.47 8.14 5.99
N CYS A 220 -30.03 8.47 4.78
CA CYS A 220 -28.92 7.83 4.11
C CYS A 220 -27.73 8.79 4.10
N ILE A 221 -26.60 8.38 4.68
CA ILE A 221 -25.35 9.15 4.82
C ILE A 221 -24.16 8.21 4.71
N HIS A 222 -22.96 8.72 4.42
CA HIS A 222 -21.76 7.86 4.35
C HIS A 222 -21.30 7.42 5.76
N GLY A 223 -20.95 8.42 6.55
CA GLY A 223 -20.47 8.37 7.92
C GLY A 223 -21.57 8.01 8.93
N GLY A 224 -21.78 8.92 9.86
CA GLY A 224 -22.73 8.70 10.95
C GLY A 224 -23.27 10.00 11.51
N LEU A 225 -23.68 9.96 12.77
CA LEU A 225 -24.24 11.12 13.46
C LEU A 225 -23.14 12.00 14.03
N SER A 226 -23.46 13.28 14.18
CA SER A 226 -22.62 14.30 14.82
C SER A 226 -23.29 14.81 16.11
N PRO A 227 -22.53 15.25 17.12
CA PRO A 227 -23.05 16.06 18.22
C PRO A 227 -23.74 17.35 17.74
N GLU A 228 -23.33 17.88 16.58
CA GLU A 228 -23.90 19.08 15.96
C GLU A 228 -25.13 18.77 15.10
N LEU A 229 -25.39 17.49 14.80
CA LEU A 229 -26.51 17.05 13.97
C LEU A 229 -27.77 16.83 14.81
N ASN A 230 -28.63 17.84 14.86
CA ASN A 230 -29.89 17.76 15.59
C ASN A 230 -31.06 17.44 14.67
N THR A 231 -31.12 18.09 13.52
CA THR A 231 -32.19 17.96 12.54
C THR A 231 -31.64 17.84 11.12
N LEU A 232 -32.48 17.41 10.18
CA LEU A 232 -32.11 17.39 8.76
C LEU A 232 -31.81 18.79 8.20
N ASP A 233 -32.31 19.86 8.82
CA ASP A 233 -32.03 21.24 8.40
C ASP A 233 -30.58 21.64 8.66
N ASP A 234 -29.91 21.03 9.65
CA ASP A 234 -28.50 21.30 9.93
C ASP A 234 -27.61 20.88 8.74
N ILE A 235 -27.92 19.75 8.11
CA ILE A 235 -27.22 19.30 6.89
C ILE A 235 -27.58 20.19 5.69
N ARG A 236 -28.84 20.63 5.59
CA ARG A 236 -29.29 21.53 4.50
C ARG A 236 -28.59 22.89 4.54
N ALA A 237 -28.18 23.35 5.73
CA ALA A 237 -27.53 24.63 5.92
C ALA A 237 -26.01 24.65 5.63
N LEU A 238 -25.38 23.48 5.49
CA LEU A 238 -23.93 23.39 5.23
C LEU A 238 -23.54 23.99 3.87
N ASP A 239 -22.40 24.68 3.83
CA ASP A 239 -21.71 24.91 2.56
C ASP A 239 -20.83 23.70 2.23
N ARG A 240 -21.29 22.88 1.29
CA ARG A 240 -20.63 21.64 0.88
C ARG A 240 -19.55 21.82 -0.19
N PHE A 241 -19.53 22.97 -0.89
CA PHE A 241 -18.70 23.21 -2.08
C PHE A 241 -17.25 23.54 -1.72
N ARG A 242 -16.65 22.68 -0.92
CA ARG A 242 -15.31 22.83 -0.36
C ARG A 242 -14.72 21.47 0.02
N GLU A 243 -13.44 21.45 0.33
CA GLU A 243 -12.83 20.28 0.99
C GLU A 243 -13.49 20.04 2.36
N PRO A 244 -13.73 18.77 2.76
CA PRO A 244 -14.24 18.47 4.09
C PRO A 244 -13.26 18.99 5.13
N PRO A 245 -13.74 19.70 6.18
CA PRO A 245 -12.88 20.11 7.28
C PRO A 245 -12.44 18.89 8.10
N THR A 246 -11.40 19.05 8.93
CA THR A 246 -10.94 17.99 9.85
C THR A 246 -11.84 17.80 11.08
N HIS A 247 -12.79 18.72 11.32
CA HIS A 247 -13.74 18.70 12.43
C HIS A 247 -15.07 19.41 12.07
N GLY A 248 -16.09 19.20 12.91
CA GLY A 248 -17.42 19.78 12.76
C GLY A 248 -18.36 18.93 11.92
N LEU A 249 -19.62 19.36 11.79
CA LEU A 249 -20.71 18.55 11.21
C LEU A 249 -20.38 17.89 9.85
N MET A 250 -19.76 18.61 8.91
CA MET A 250 -19.43 18.05 7.60
C MET A 250 -18.37 16.93 7.68
N CYS A 251 -17.41 17.04 8.62
CA CYS A 251 -16.47 15.95 8.89
C CYS A 251 -17.24 14.74 9.44
N ASP A 252 -18.10 14.98 10.43
CA ASP A 252 -18.75 13.90 11.17
C ASP A 252 -19.71 13.05 10.33
N ILE A 253 -20.50 13.66 9.45
CA ILE A 253 -21.40 12.90 8.57
C ILE A 253 -20.67 12.05 7.52
N LEU A 254 -19.36 12.25 7.35
CA LEU A 254 -18.50 11.46 6.47
C LEU A 254 -17.65 10.44 7.25
N TRP A 255 -17.31 10.71 8.52
CA TRP A 255 -16.32 9.94 9.29
C TRP A 255 -16.84 9.24 10.55
N ALA A 256 -18.03 9.59 11.05
CA ALA A 256 -18.52 9.02 12.30
C ALA A 256 -18.92 7.54 12.14
N ASP A 257 -18.69 6.76 13.20
CA ASP A 257 -18.98 5.32 13.26
C ASP A 257 -19.92 5.01 14.43
N PRO A 258 -20.75 3.96 14.36
CA PRO A 258 -21.38 3.41 15.56
C PRO A 258 -20.30 2.85 16.51
N VAL A 259 -20.52 2.96 17.83
CA VAL A 259 -19.65 2.29 18.83
C VAL A 259 -19.57 0.77 18.57
N GLU A 260 -18.46 0.12 18.92
CA GLU A 260 -18.25 -1.31 18.63
C GLU A 260 -19.34 -2.21 19.24
N ASP A 261 -19.72 -1.92 20.49
CA ASP A 261 -20.74 -2.62 21.27
C ASP A 261 -22.15 -2.00 21.15
N PHE A 262 -22.43 -1.32 20.03
CA PHE A 262 -23.69 -0.60 19.76
C PHE A 262 -24.95 -1.41 20.06
N GLY A 263 -25.79 -0.84 20.91
CA GLY A 263 -26.99 -1.45 21.47
C GLY A 263 -26.76 -2.16 22.80
N THR A 264 -25.53 -2.40 23.22
CA THR A 264 -25.15 -3.00 24.51
C THR A 264 -24.12 -2.18 25.26
N GLU A 265 -23.91 -0.93 24.83
CA GLU A 265 -22.91 -0.03 25.35
C GLU A 265 -23.12 0.25 26.84
N LYS A 266 -22.00 0.28 27.57
CA LYS A 266 -21.97 0.65 29.01
C LYS A 266 -21.79 2.15 29.21
N ILE A 267 -21.30 2.84 28.17
CA ILE A 267 -21.03 4.27 28.18
C ILE A 267 -22.38 5.01 28.10
N SER A 268 -22.55 6.04 28.93
CA SER A 268 -23.75 6.86 28.95
C SER A 268 -23.74 8.00 27.94
N ASP A 269 -22.55 8.40 27.48
CA ASP A 269 -22.37 9.52 26.57
C ASP A 269 -22.94 9.17 25.19
N SER A 270 -23.57 10.16 24.55
CA SER A 270 -24.15 9.97 23.21
C SER A 270 -23.09 9.88 22.11
N PHE A 271 -21.96 10.54 22.34
CA PHE A 271 -20.85 10.63 21.40
C PHE A 271 -19.53 10.51 22.15
N VAL A 272 -18.60 9.73 21.61
CA VAL A 272 -17.26 9.50 22.15
C VAL A 272 -16.26 9.75 21.03
N HIS A 273 -15.08 10.30 21.30
CA HIS A 273 -14.07 10.52 20.26
C HIS A 273 -13.74 9.22 19.50
N ASN A 274 -13.76 9.28 18.16
CA ASN A 274 -13.44 8.12 17.32
C ASN A 274 -11.92 7.93 17.21
N HIS A 275 -11.37 7.16 18.14
CA HIS A 275 -9.96 6.85 18.16
C HIS A 275 -9.52 5.88 17.05
N VAL A 276 -10.45 5.20 16.35
CA VAL A 276 -10.13 4.37 15.18
C VAL A 276 -9.89 5.25 13.97
N ARG A 277 -10.71 6.28 13.75
CA ARG A 277 -10.54 7.23 12.64
C ARG A 277 -9.55 8.33 12.95
N GLY A 278 -9.31 8.64 14.23
CA GLY A 278 -8.43 9.76 14.64
C GLY A 278 -9.06 11.15 14.47
N CYS A 279 -10.31 11.20 14.01
CA CYS A 279 -11.15 12.40 13.92
C CYS A 279 -12.61 11.98 14.17
N SER A 280 -13.52 12.94 14.31
CA SER A 280 -14.96 12.68 14.50
C SER A 280 -15.29 11.82 15.75
N TYR A 281 -16.45 11.15 15.74
CA TYR A 281 -17.06 10.52 16.90
C TYR A 281 -17.57 9.12 16.61
N PHE A 282 -17.49 8.27 17.63
CA PHE A 282 -18.39 7.14 17.77
C PHE A 282 -19.72 7.62 18.31
N PHE A 283 -20.84 7.22 17.69
CA PHE A 283 -22.18 7.51 18.19
C PHE A 283 -22.85 6.25 18.78
N THR A 284 -23.66 6.43 19.82
CA THR A 284 -24.29 5.33 20.56
C THR A 284 -25.70 5.00 20.06
N TYR A 285 -26.26 3.87 20.49
CA TYR A 285 -27.64 3.49 20.17
C TYR A 285 -28.64 4.49 20.75
N ALA A 286 -28.32 5.06 21.93
CA ALA A 286 -29.11 6.15 22.50
C ALA A 286 -29.13 7.39 21.59
N ALA A 287 -27.97 7.80 21.06
CA ALA A 287 -27.86 8.94 20.13
C ALA A 287 -28.69 8.69 18.85
N ALA A 288 -28.57 7.50 18.27
CA ALA A 288 -29.34 7.10 17.10
C ALA A 288 -30.86 7.15 17.35
N CYS A 289 -31.33 6.57 18.45
CA CYS A 289 -32.76 6.59 18.79
C CYS A 289 -33.30 8.01 18.98
N GLN A 290 -32.56 8.87 19.70
CA GLN A 290 -32.95 10.26 19.92
C GLN A 290 -33.06 11.03 18.60
N PHE A 291 -32.09 10.85 17.69
CA PHE A 291 -32.11 11.50 16.39
C PHE A 291 -33.30 11.03 15.53
N LEU A 292 -33.54 9.70 15.48
CA LEU A 292 -34.64 9.10 14.72
C LEU A 292 -36.01 9.58 15.22
N GLU A 293 -36.24 9.58 16.53
CA GLU A 293 -37.48 10.04 17.14
C GLU A 293 -37.71 11.53 16.86
N ARG A 294 -36.67 12.37 17.03
CA ARG A 294 -36.75 13.82 16.80
C ARG A 294 -37.08 14.17 15.35
N ASN A 295 -36.54 13.42 14.40
CA ASN A 295 -36.70 13.69 12.97
C ASN A 295 -37.82 12.85 12.32
N ASN A 296 -38.57 12.08 13.11
CA ASN A 296 -39.62 11.17 12.62
C ASN A 296 -39.12 10.23 11.50
N LEU A 297 -37.96 9.62 11.72
CA LEU A 297 -37.32 8.66 10.82
C LEU A 297 -37.34 7.26 11.42
N LEU A 298 -37.27 6.25 10.54
CA LEU A 298 -37.32 4.84 10.89
C LEU A 298 -35.93 4.25 11.17
N SER A 299 -34.93 4.60 10.36
CA SER A 299 -33.55 4.09 10.49
C SER A 299 -32.55 5.02 9.79
N ILE A 300 -31.29 4.90 10.19
CA ILE A 300 -30.14 5.44 9.47
C ILE A 300 -29.58 4.32 8.59
N ILE A 301 -29.24 4.62 7.34
CA ILE A 301 -28.56 3.73 6.39
C ILE A 301 -27.22 4.36 6.06
N ARG A 302 -26.14 3.61 6.26
CA ARG A 302 -24.77 4.12 6.13
C ARG A 302 -23.80 3.12 5.52
N ALA A 303 -22.56 3.53 5.25
CA ALA A 303 -21.53 2.71 4.60
C ALA A 303 -20.20 2.69 5.38
N HIS A 304 -19.04 3.02 4.79
CA HIS A 304 -17.73 3.37 5.40
C HIS A 304 -17.00 2.31 6.26
N GLU A 305 -17.69 1.32 6.80
CA GLU A 305 -17.09 0.22 7.55
C GLU A 305 -17.27 -1.09 6.79
N ALA A 306 -16.16 -1.71 6.39
CA ALA A 306 -16.15 -3.03 5.80
C ALA A 306 -16.90 -4.05 6.68
N GLN A 307 -17.72 -4.90 6.05
CA GLN A 307 -18.49 -5.95 6.71
C GLN A 307 -18.24 -7.29 6.02
N ASP A 308 -17.97 -8.34 6.80
CA ASP A 308 -17.74 -9.70 6.26
C ASP A 308 -18.91 -10.19 5.38
N ALA A 309 -20.15 -9.93 5.81
CA ALA A 309 -21.35 -10.25 5.03
C ALA A 309 -21.72 -9.18 3.99
N GLY A 310 -20.98 -8.08 3.88
CA GLY A 310 -21.33 -6.91 3.07
C GLY A 310 -22.43 -6.03 3.66
N TYR A 311 -22.97 -6.37 4.83
CA TYR A 311 -23.92 -5.54 5.56
C TYR A 311 -23.93 -5.85 7.06
N ARG A 312 -24.45 -4.92 7.86
CA ARG A 312 -24.73 -5.12 9.29
C ARG A 312 -26.02 -4.44 9.68
N MET A 313 -26.90 -5.18 10.35
CA MET A 313 -28.15 -4.68 10.94
C MET A 313 -27.92 -4.47 12.43
N TYR A 314 -28.02 -3.24 12.91
CA TYR A 314 -27.80 -2.94 14.32
C TYR A 314 -29.06 -3.13 15.16
N ARG A 315 -28.96 -2.88 16.47
CA ARG A 315 -30.05 -3.04 17.43
C ARG A 315 -31.33 -2.35 16.94
N LYS A 316 -32.46 -3.04 17.10
CA LYS A 316 -33.78 -2.52 16.75
C LYS A 316 -34.23 -1.44 17.73
N THR A 317 -34.86 -0.39 17.22
CA THR A 317 -35.54 0.60 18.05
C THR A 317 -36.66 -0.08 18.85
N LYS A 318 -36.91 0.42 20.07
CA LYS A 318 -38.01 -0.11 20.91
C LYS A 318 -39.39 0.27 20.38
N THR A 319 -39.48 1.41 19.70
CA THR A 319 -40.74 2.01 19.23
C THR A 319 -41.25 1.34 17.95
N THR A 320 -40.38 1.11 16.96
CA THR A 320 -40.79 0.56 15.67
C THR A 320 -40.42 -0.91 15.48
N GLY A 321 -39.52 -1.46 16.31
CA GLY A 321 -39.00 -2.82 16.14
C GLY A 321 -38.13 -3.00 14.89
N PHE A 322 -37.75 -1.90 14.25
CA PHE A 322 -36.90 -1.86 13.05
C PHE A 322 -35.45 -1.55 13.43
N PRO A 323 -34.42 -2.09 12.75
CA PRO A 323 -33.02 -1.73 12.99
C PRO A 323 -32.83 -0.22 13.05
N SER A 324 -32.15 0.32 14.06
CA SER A 324 -31.95 1.77 14.16
C SER A 324 -30.90 2.29 13.17
N VAL A 325 -29.91 1.46 12.88
CA VAL A 325 -28.79 1.74 11.97
C VAL A 325 -28.56 0.50 11.12
N MET A 326 -28.17 0.70 9.86
CA MET A 326 -27.76 -0.35 8.95
C MET A 326 -26.51 0.09 8.20
N THR A 327 -25.48 -0.74 8.20
CA THR A 327 -24.27 -0.55 7.39
C THR A 327 -24.38 -1.40 6.13
N ILE A 328 -24.14 -0.82 4.96
CA ILE A 328 -24.08 -1.49 3.66
C ILE A 328 -22.67 -1.27 3.09
N PHE A 329 -22.02 -2.35 2.64
CA PHE A 329 -20.68 -2.31 2.06
C PHE A 329 -20.68 -3.06 0.74
N SER A 330 -20.23 -2.40 -0.34
CA SER A 330 -20.44 -2.87 -1.71
C SER A 330 -19.15 -3.27 -2.45
N ALA A 331 -18.02 -3.34 -1.75
CA ALA A 331 -16.74 -3.82 -2.26
C ALA A 331 -16.43 -5.26 -1.75
N PRO A 332 -16.63 -6.32 -2.56
CA PRO A 332 -16.36 -7.69 -2.13
C PRO A 332 -14.86 -8.00 -2.21
N ASN A 333 -14.38 -8.94 -1.40
CA ASN A 333 -12.95 -9.26 -1.27
C ASN A 333 -12.08 -7.99 -1.22
N TYR A 334 -12.46 -7.06 -0.35
CA TYR A 334 -11.84 -5.74 -0.26
C TYR A 334 -10.31 -5.86 -0.09
N LEU A 335 -9.57 -5.03 -0.83
CA LEU A 335 -8.10 -5.05 -0.93
C LEU A 335 -7.51 -6.40 -1.39
N ASP A 336 -8.30 -7.23 -2.06
CA ASP A 336 -7.93 -8.60 -2.46
C ASP A 336 -7.59 -9.57 -1.32
N VAL A 337 -7.78 -9.16 -0.06
CA VAL A 337 -7.36 -9.93 1.14
C VAL A 337 -8.47 -10.14 2.16
N TYR A 338 -9.48 -9.26 2.24
CA TYR A 338 -10.52 -9.35 3.27
C TYR A 338 -11.44 -10.57 3.09
N ASN A 339 -11.58 -11.08 1.87
CA ASN A 339 -12.47 -12.20 1.51
C ASN A 339 -13.94 -12.02 1.95
N ASN A 340 -14.36 -10.78 2.19
CA ASN A 340 -15.74 -10.44 2.53
C ASN A 340 -16.67 -10.54 1.32
N LYS A 341 -17.96 -10.69 1.58
CA LYS A 341 -19.01 -10.44 0.61
C LYS A 341 -19.29 -8.94 0.50
N ALA A 342 -19.87 -8.53 -0.62
CA ALA A 342 -20.52 -7.24 -0.76
C ALA A 342 -22.04 -7.42 -0.71
N ALA A 343 -22.75 -6.33 -0.44
CA ALA A 343 -24.20 -6.31 -0.54
C ALA A 343 -24.74 -4.98 -1.09
N VAL A 344 -25.95 -5.04 -1.65
CA VAL A 344 -26.81 -3.89 -1.90
C VAL A 344 -28.14 -4.06 -1.20
N LEU A 345 -28.76 -2.94 -0.81
CA LEU A 345 -30.08 -2.92 -0.19
C LEU A 345 -31.12 -2.54 -1.25
N LYS A 346 -32.01 -3.47 -1.60
CA LYS A 346 -33.16 -3.21 -2.47
C LYS A 346 -34.40 -2.94 -1.63
N TYR A 347 -34.95 -1.74 -1.73
CA TYR A 347 -36.19 -1.37 -1.03
C TYR A 347 -37.31 -1.19 -2.05
N GLU A 348 -38.31 -2.07 -2.00
CA GLU A 348 -39.46 -2.09 -2.92
C GLU A 348 -40.68 -2.68 -2.20
N SER A 349 -41.88 -2.17 -2.48
CA SER A 349 -43.14 -2.68 -1.89
C SER A 349 -43.13 -2.75 -0.35
N ASN A 350 -42.48 -1.78 0.32
CA ASN A 350 -42.25 -1.74 1.77
C ASN A 350 -41.42 -2.92 2.33
N VAL A 351 -40.71 -3.64 1.47
CA VAL A 351 -39.83 -4.75 1.84
C VAL A 351 -38.39 -4.34 1.57
N MET A 352 -37.53 -4.58 2.56
CA MET A 352 -36.09 -4.40 2.44
C MET A 352 -35.43 -5.75 2.18
N ASN A 353 -34.76 -5.86 1.04
CA ASN A 353 -34.08 -7.08 0.62
C ASN A 353 -32.59 -6.81 0.43
N ILE A 354 -31.76 -7.51 1.20
CA ILE A 354 -30.31 -7.43 1.06
C ILE A 354 -29.86 -8.47 0.02
N ARG A 355 -29.24 -8.00 -1.05
CA ARG A 355 -28.68 -8.86 -2.11
C ARG A 355 -27.17 -8.87 -1.97
N GLN A 356 -26.62 -10.01 -1.56
CA GLN A 356 -25.18 -10.22 -1.44
C GLN A 356 -24.57 -10.70 -2.76
N PHE A 357 -23.30 -10.38 -2.99
CA PHE A 357 -22.52 -10.87 -4.11
C PHE A 357 -21.04 -11.04 -3.73
N ASN A 358 -20.32 -11.86 -4.49
CA ASN A 358 -18.89 -12.12 -4.31
C ASN A 358 -18.08 -11.30 -5.32
N CYS A 359 -16.75 -11.28 -5.15
CA CYS A 359 -15.84 -10.60 -6.03
C CYS A 359 -15.80 -11.20 -7.44
N THR A 360 -15.40 -10.36 -8.38
CA THR A 360 -15.18 -10.65 -9.79
C THR A 360 -13.69 -10.50 -10.08
N PRO A 361 -13.08 -11.39 -10.88
CA PRO A 361 -11.70 -11.20 -11.31
C PRO A 361 -11.51 -9.86 -11.99
N HIS A 362 -10.39 -9.20 -11.69
CA HIS A 362 -9.96 -7.97 -12.35
C HIS A 362 -8.51 -8.11 -12.84
N PRO A 363 -8.08 -7.28 -13.81
CA PRO A 363 -6.70 -7.22 -14.23
C PRO A 363 -5.76 -6.85 -13.08
N TYR A 364 -4.57 -7.43 -13.13
CA TYR A 364 -3.53 -7.19 -12.15
C TYR A 364 -2.77 -5.90 -12.49
N TRP A 365 -2.52 -5.09 -11.47
CA TRP A 365 -1.62 -3.94 -11.53
C TRP A 365 -0.54 -4.12 -10.47
N LEU A 366 0.69 -3.78 -10.84
CA LEU A 366 1.76 -3.64 -9.86
C LEU A 366 1.44 -2.49 -8.90
N PRO A 367 1.91 -2.56 -7.64
CA PRO A 367 1.68 -1.52 -6.67
C PRO A 367 2.06 -0.14 -7.21
N ASN A 368 1.21 0.86 -6.94
CA ASN A 368 1.42 2.25 -7.35
C ASN A 368 1.59 2.43 -8.87
N PHE A 369 0.94 1.59 -9.68
CA PHE A 369 0.99 1.65 -11.15
C PHE A 369 2.41 1.59 -11.73
N MET A 370 3.33 0.92 -11.04
CA MET A 370 4.70 0.77 -11.47
C MET A 370 4.78 -0.07 -12.75
N ASP A 371 5.59 0.36 -13.73
CA ASP A 371 5.84 -0.44 -14.92
C ASP A 371 6.83 -1.57 -14.64
N VAL A 372 6.80 -2.61 -15.48
CA VAL A 372 7.60 -3.81 -15.30
C VAL A 372 9.11 -3.54 -15.34
N PHE A 373 9.58 -2.53 -16.08
CA PHE A 373 11.00 -2.19 -16.09
C PHE A 373 11.42 -1.54 -14.78
N THR A 374 10.66 -0.55 -14.31
CA THR A 374 10.93 0.08 -13.01
C THR A 374 10.95 -0.96 -11.88
N TRP A 375 10.06 -1.94 -11.95
CA TRP A 375 10.01 -3.05 -11.00
C TRP A 375 11.19 -4.03 -11.15
N SER A 376 11.51 -4.49 -12.36
CA SER A 376 12.46 -5.59 -12.57
C SER A 376 13.91 -5.14 -12.74
N LEU A 377 14.17 -3.91 -13.20
CA LEU A 377 15.52 -3.44 -13.51
C LEU A 377 16.46 -3.51 -12.30
N PRO A 378 16.02 -3.16 -11.07
CA PRO A 378 16.85 -3.37 -9.89
C PRO A 378 17.26 -4.85 -9.71
N PHE A 379 16.36 -5.80 -10.02
CA PHE A 379 16.61 -7.23 -9.88
C PHE A 379 17.58 -7.76 -10.93
N VAL A 380 17.39 -7.34 -12.17
CA VAL A 380 18.32 -7.64 -13.27
C VAL A 380 19.72 -7.13 -12.93
N GLY A 381 19.83 -5.90 -12.42
CA GLY A 381 21.11 -5.33 -11.99
C GLY A 381 21.80 -6.15 -10.90
N GLU A 382 21.04 -6.58 -9.88
CA GLU A 382 21.56 -7.45 -8.82
C GLU A 382 22.08 -8.78 -9.38
N LYS A 383 21.28 -9.50 -10.16
CA LYS A 383 21.67 -10.84 -10.64
C LYS A 383 22.84 -10.82 -11.60
N ILE A 384 22.95 -9.80 -12.45
CA ILE A 384 24.14 -9.59 -13.27
C ILE A 384 25.37 -9.34 -12.38
N THR A 385 25.21 -8.55 -11.33
CA THR A 385 26.33 -8.24 -10.42
C THR A 385 26.76 -9.46 -9.62
N ASP A 386 25.82 -10.24 -9.09
CA ASP A 386 26.08 -11.52 -8.42
C ASP A 386 26.83 -12.49 -9.34
N MET A 387 26.37 -12.61 -10.60
CA MET A 387 27.02 -13.44 -11.61
C MET A 387 28.46 -12.97 -11.86
N LEU A 388 28.68 -11.67 -12.05
CA LEU A 388 30.01 -11.11 -12.28
C LEU A 388 30.93 -11.32 -11.07
N VAL A 389 30.43 -11.15 -9.85
CA VAL A 389 31.18 -11.41 -8.63
C VAL A 389 31.55 -12.89 -8.52
N ALA A 390 30.63 -13.80 -8.83
CA ALA A 390 30.89 -15.23 -8.83
C ALA A 390 31.97 -15.61 -9.86
N VAL A 391 31.89 -15.06 -11.08
CA VAL A 391 32.90 -15.24 -12.12
C VAL A 391 34.26 -14.67 -11.71
N LEU A 392 34.29 -13.50 -11.07
CA LEU A 392 35.55 -12.89 -10.63
C LEU A 392 36.19 -13.62 -9.45
N ASN A 393 35.37 -14.27 -8.61
CA ASN A 393 35.83 -15.09 -7.50
C ASN A 393 36.30 -16.49 -7.93
N THR A 394 36.16 -16.90 -9.19
CA THR A 394 36.75 -18.17 -9.66
C THR A 394 38.26 -18.10 -9.72
N CYS A 395 38.85 -16.91 -9.87
CA CYS A 395 40.28 -16.71 -9.73
C CYS A 395 40.60 -16.47 -8.26
N THR A 396 41.13 -17.49 -7.58
CA THR A 396 41.57 -17.32 -6.19
C THR A 396 42.80 -16.42 -6.14
N LYS A 397 43.07 -15.85 -4.96
CA LYS A 397 44.25 -15.01 -4.76
C LYS A 397 45.53 -15.84 -5.03
N GLU A 398 45.49 -17.13 -4.71
CA GLU A 398 46.57 -18.09 -4.93
C GLU A 398 46.79 -18.41 -6.42
N GLU A 399 45.75 -18.58 -7.26
CA GLU A 399 45.93 -18.85 -8.71
C GLU A 399 46.46 -17.62 -9.48
N LEU A 400 46.15 -16.42 -8.99
CA LEU A 400 46.71 -15.17 -9.53
C LEU A 400 48.16 -14.95 -9.08
N GLU A 401 48.49 -15.29 -7.83
CA GLU A 401 49.86 -15.23 -7.30
C GLU A 401 50.76 -16.32 -7.91
N GLU A 402 50.24 -17.53 -8.17
CA GLU A 402 50.92 -18.58 -8.95
C GLU A 402 51.15 -18.17 -10.41
N SER A 403 50.23 -17.39 -11.00
CA SER A 403 50.43 -16.86 -12.36
C SER A 403 51.50 -15.76 -12.44
N ASP A 404 51.74 -15.04 -11.34
CA ASP A 404 52.85 -14.09 -11.22
C ASP A 404 54.19 -14.84 -11.05
N GLU A 405 54.21 -15.99 -10.35
CA GLU A 405 55.42 -16.84 -10.21
C GLU A 405 55.73 -17.71 -11.44
N GLU A 406 54.73 -18.24 -12.15
CA GLU A 406 54.94 -19.04 -13.38
C GLU A 406 55.31 -18.19 -14.62
N SER A 407 55.18 -16.86 -14.54
CA SER A 407 55.57 -15.96 -15.64
C SER A 407 57.09 -15.70 -15.75
N ILE A 408 57.91 -16.31 -14.87
CA ILE A 408 59.38 -16.13 -14.87
C ILE A 408 60.09 -16.98 -15.95
N VAL A 409 59.38 -17.75 -16.77
CA VAL A 409 60.01 -18.58 -17.83
C VAL A 409 59.50 -18.28 -19.23
N SER A 410 59.68 -17.04 -19.69
CA SER A 410 60.03 -16.74 -21.09
C SER A 410 60.69 -15.35 -21.20
N PRO A 411 61.80 -15.20 -21.95
CA PRO A 411 62.57 -13.97 -21.93
C PRO A 411 61.98 -12.91 -22.88
N VAL A 412 62.02 -11.66 -22.45
CA VAL A 412 61.78 -10.41 -23.20
C VAL A 412 60.31 -9.96 -23.34
N SER A 413 59.81 -9.21 -22.35
CA SER A 413 59.33 -7.84 -22.55
C SER A 413 58.96 -7.18 -21.21
N ILE A 414 59.46 -5.97 -20.99
CA ILE A 414 59.28 -5.13 -19.81
C ILE A 414 57.78 -4.87 -19.58
N ALA A 415 57.17 -5.50 -18.58
CA ALA A 415 55.93 -4.99 -18.01
C ALA A 415 56.30 -3.90 -17.01
N SER A 416 55.91 -2.65 -17.27
CA SER A 416 56.17 -1.51 -16.38
C SER A 416 55.48 -1.72 -15.03
N GLU A 417 56.08 -1.22 -13.93
CA GLU A 417 55.47 -1.18 -12.58
C GLU A 417 54.03 -0.64 -12.62
N ASP A 418 53.80 0.32 -13.52
CA ASP A 418 52.51 0.95 -13.84
C ASP A 418 51.41 -0.06 -14.25
N SER A 419 51.75 -1.16 -14.92
CA SER A 419 50.80 -2.21 -15.33
C SER A 419 50.38 -3.13 -14.16
N MET A 420 51.26 -3.33 -13.18
CA MET A 420 50.97 -4.13 -11.99
C MET A 420 50.10 -3.32 -11.00
N GLU A 421 50.39 -2.03 -10.84
CA GLU A 421 49.56 -1.12 -10.04
C GLU A 421 48.17 -0.93 -10.66
N ARG A 422 48.05 -0.83 -11.99
CA ARG A 422 46.74 -0.81 -12.68
C ARG A 422 45.93 -2.09 -12.43
N ARG A 423 46.54 -3.27 -12.51
CA ARG A 423 45.85 -4.55 -12.19
C ARG A 423 45.40 -4.61 -10.73
N LYS A 424 46.25 -4.16 -9.80
CA LYS A 424 45.92 -4.12 -8.36
C LYS A 424 44.80 -3.12 -8.05
N ALA A 425 44.81 -1.96 -8.70
CA ALA A 425 43.75 -0.96 -8.61
C ALA A 425 42.43 -1.47 -9.19
N ILE A 426 42.47 -2.17 -10.34
CA ILE A 426 41.29 -2.81 -10.94
C ILE A 426 40.75 -3.90 -9.99
N LYS A 427 41.62 -4.72 -9.39
CA LYS A 427 41.23 -5.76 -8.40
C LYS A 427 40.58 -5.14 -7.15
N SER A 428 41.17 -4.09 -6.58
CA SER A 428 40.57 -3.38 -5.43
C SER A 428 39.24 -2.71 -5.80
N LYS A 429 39.14 -2.09 -6.98
CA LYS A 429 37.88 -1.51 -7.48
C LYS A 429 36.82 -2.58 -7.67
N ILE A 430 37.16 -3.74 -8.23
CA ILE A 430 36.25 -4.88 -8.38
C ILE A 430 35.79 -5.42 -7.01
N MET A 431 36.69 -5.59 -6.05
CA MET A 431 36.33 -6.06 -4.71
C MET A 431 35.49 -5.03 -3.93
N ALA A 432 35.77 -3.74 -4.10
CA ALA A 432 34.95 -2.66 -3.54
C ALA A 432 33.56 -2.63 -4.16
N VAL A 433 33.47 -2.73 -5.50
CA VAL A 433 32.20 -2.84 -6.23
C VAL A 433 31.43 -4.09 -5.81
N GLY A 434 32.08 -5.24 -5.63
CA GLY A 434 31.44 -6.48 -5.17
C GLY A 434 30.98 -6.44 -3.70
N ARG A 435 31.62 -5.62 -2.85
CA ARG A 435 31.15 -5.38 -1.47
C ARG A 435 29.98 -4.40 -1.45
N MET A 436 30.06 -3.29 -2.18
CA MET A 436 28.94 -2.35 -2.33
C MET A 436 27.73 -3.05 -2.95
N ALA A 437 27.93 -3.87 -3.99
CA ALA A 437 26.88 -4.65 -4.62
C ALA A 437 26.16 -5.58 -3.64
N ARG A 438 26.90 -6.26 -2.75
CA ARG A 438 26.28 -7.09 -1.69
C ARG A 438 25.48 -6.28 -0.68
N VAL A 439 25.98 -5.11 -0.28
CA VAL A 439 25.25 -4.21 0.61
C VAL A 439 24.00 -3.66 -0.09
N PHE A 440 24.09 -3.26 -1.36
CA PHE A 440 22.95 -2.83 -2.15
C PHE A 440 21.95 -3.95 -2.42
N ALA A 441 22.41 -5.19 -2.65
CA ALA A 441 21.55 -6.37 -2.80
C ALA A 441 20.74 -6.61 -1.52
N LEU A 442 21.37 -6.57 -0.34
CA LEU A 442 20.67 -6.69 0.93
C LEU A 442 19.67 -5.55 1.14
N LEU A 443 20.06 -4.30 0.91
CA LEU A 443 19.17 -3.14 1.04
C LEU A 443 17.98 -3.19 0.07
N ARG A 444 18.18 -3.80 -1.10
CA ARG A 444 17.19 -3.92 -2.17
C ARG A 444 16.25 -5.11 -1.97
N GLU A 445 16.77 -6.28 -1.60
CA GLU A 445 15.98 -7.45 -1.20
C GLU A 445 15.07 -7.09 -0.01
N GLU A 446 15.62 -6.40 0.98
CA GLU A 446 14.84 -5.84 2.08
C GLU A 446 13.80 -4.84 1.55
N SER A 447 14.14 -3.95 0.60
CA SER A 447 13.17 -3.00 0.02
C SER A 447 12.06 -3.66 -0.82
N GLU A 448 12.36 -4.74 -1.55
CA GLU A 448 11.40 -5.48 -2.39
C GLU A 448 10.45 -6.29 -1.52
N LYS A 449 11.00 -7.03 -0.54
CA LYS A 449 10.20 -7.68 0.49
C LYS A 449 9.33 -6.64 1.17
N VAL A 450 9.87 -5.49 1.55
CA VAL A 450 9.07 -4.41 2.14
C VAL A 450 7.95 -3.94 1.21
N SER A 451 8.20 -3.78 -0.08
CA SER A 451 7.18 -3.32 -1.04
C SER A 451 6.07 -4.36 -1.26
N GLU A 452 6.44 -5.64 -1.41
CA GLU A 452 5.46 -6.73 -1.50
C GLU A 452 4.66 -6.87 -0.22
N LEU A 453 5.34 -6.85 0.93
CA LEU A 453 4.70 -6.95 2.24
C LEU A 453 3.77 -5.77 2.50
N LYS A 454 4.12 -4.55 2.06
CA LYS A 454 3.25 -3.36 2.12
C LYS A 454 2.04 -3.48 1.20
N SER A 455 2.20 -4.07 0.01
CA SER A 455 1.09 -4.32 -0.90
C SER A 455 0.10 -5.33 -0.33
N VAL A 456 0.60 -6.39 0.33
CA VAL A 456 -0.24 -7.44 0.90
C VAL A 456 -0.84 -7.00 2.24
N SER A 457 -0.12 -6.21 3.05
CA SER A 457 -0.65 -5.65 4.30
C SER A 457 -1.60 -4.48 4.08
N GLY A 458 -1.60 -3.89 2.88
CA GLY A 458 -2.31 -2.65 2.56
C GLY A 458 -1.75 -1.41 3.26
N SER A 459 -0.75 -1.54 4.15
CA SER A 459 -0.26 -0.49 5.05
C SER A 459 1.15 -0.04 4.68
N ASN A 460 1.43 1.25 4.89
CA ASN A 460 2.78 1.81 4.78
C ASN A 460 3.73 1.34 5.88
N THR A 461 3.22 0.66 6.92
CA THR A 461 3.98 0.09 8.03
C THR A 461 3.85 -1.44 8.03
N LEU A 462 4.95 -2.13 8.34
CA LEU A 462 4.98 -3.59 8.40
C LEU A 462 4.83 -4.07 9.85
N PRO A 463 4.04 -5.12 10.12
CA PRO A 463 3.94 -5.68 11.46
C PRO A 463 5.30 -6.16 11.96
N TYR A 464 5.57 -5.97 13.25
CA TYR A 464 6.87 -6.30 13.86
C TYR A 464 7.16 -7.82 13.75
N GLY A 465 8.31 -8.19 13.16
CA GLY A 465 8.73 -9.59 13.00
C GLY A 465 8.43 -10.23 11.63
N THR A 466 7.80 -9.51 10.71
CA THR A 466 7.27 -10.08 9.45
C THR A 466 8.31 -10.18 8.32
N LEU A 467 9.37 -9.36 8.36
CA LEU A 467 10.47 -9.42 7.39
C LEU A 467 11.14 -10.81 7.32
N ALA A 468 11.20 -11.51 8.46
CA ALA A 468 11.80 -12.84 8.55
C ALA A 468 10.98 -13.95 7.87
N SER A 469 9.67 -13.74 7.65
CA SER A 469 8.75 -14.76 7.12
C SER A 469 8.36 -14.53 5.64
N GLY A 470 8.77 -13.42 5.04
CA GLY A 470 8.49 -13.10 3.63
C GLY A 470 6.99 -12.90 3.32
N SER A 471 6.66 -12.76 2.03
CA SER A 471 5.29 -12.51 1.57
C SER A 471 4.34 -13.70 1.77
N GLU A 472 4.86 -14.92 1.82
CA GLU A 472 4.07 -16.11 2.20
C GLU A 472 3.66 -16.09 3.68
N GLY A 473 4.54 -15.65 4.58
CA GLY A 473 4.20 -15.53 6.00
C GLY A 473 3.08 -14.51 6.28
N ILE A 474 2.97 -13.45 5.47
CA ILE A 474 1.81 -12.54 5.56
C ILE A 474 0.54 -13.19 5.04
N LYS A 475 0.61 -13.90 3.90
CA LYS A 475 -0.57 -14.57 3.34
C LYS A 475 -1.13 -15.64 4.29
N GLU A 476 -0.27 -16.33 5.03
CA GLU A 476 -0.72 -17.24 6.10
C GLU A 476 -1.26 -16.50 7.33
N ALA A 477 -0.71 -15.33 7.65
CA ALA A 477 -1.15 -14.51 8.78
C ALA A 477 -2.49 -13.79 8.54
N ILE A 478 -2.77 -13.37 7.31
CA ILE A 478 -4.03 -12.74 6.89
C ILE A 478 -4.93 -13.80 6.27
N SER A 479 -5.49 -14.66 7.12
CA SER A 479 -6.36 -15.77 6.68
C SER A 479 -7.85 -15.51 6.90
N SER A 480 -8.20 -14.50 7.69
CA SER A 480 -9.57 -14.16 8.04
C SER A 480 -9.88 -12.67 7.84
N PHE A 481 -11.17 -12.36 7.73
CA PHE A 481 -11.68 -10.99 7.66
C PHE A 481 -11.15 -10.12 8.82
N ASP A 482 -11.16 -10.65 10.04
CA ASP A 482 -10.70 -9.92 11.23
C ASP A 482 -9.19 -9.66 11.20
N ASP A 483 -8.40 -10.55 10.60
CA ASP A 483 -6.96 -10.37 10.48
C ASP A 483 -6.64 -9.30 9.42
N ALA A 484 -7.33 -9.33 8.28
CA ALA A 484 -7.23 -8.31 7.24
C ALA A 484 -7.65 -6.91 7.75
N ARG A 485 -8.76 -6.86 8.49
CA ARG A 485 -9.22 -5.62 9.13
C ARG A 485 -8.21 -5.06 10.13
N LYS A 486 -7.55 -5.92 10.91
CA LYS A 486 -6.52 -5.48 11.87
C LYS A 486 -5.26 -5.00 11.16
N SER A 487 -4.82 -5.64 10.09
CA SER A 487 -3.64 -5.18 9.33
C SER A 487 -3.88 -3.83 8.67
N ASP A 488 -5.13 -3.54 8.32
CA ASP A 488 -5.53 -2.36 7.58
C ASP A 488 -6.01 -1.18 8.45
N ILE A 489 -6.13 -1.38 9.77
CA ILE A 489 -6.75 -0.42 10.69
C ILE A 489 -6.11 0.98 10.67
N GLU A 490 -4.82 1.09 10.34
CA GLU A 490 -4.13 2.38 10.24
C GLU A 490 -4.50 3.15 8.96
N ASN A 491 -4.88 2.46 7.88
CA ASN A 491 -5.38 3.11 6.67
C ASN A 491 -6.84 3.54 6.79
N GLU A 492 -7.53 3.05 7.81
CA GLU A 492 -8.88 3.48 8.16
C GLU A 492 -8.89 4.80 8.95
N ARG A 493 -7.72 5.31 9.36
CA ARG A 493 -7.52 6.61 10.01
C ARG A 493 -7.51 7.76 9.00
N LEU A 494 -7.90 8.95 9.45
CA LEU A 494 -7.58 10.20 8.77
C LEU A 494 -6.05 10.30 8.67
N PRO A 495 -5.48 10.47 7.47
CA PRO A 495 -4.05 10.66 7.31
C PRO A 495 -3.57 11.91 8.07
N PRO A 496 -2.31 11.94 8.54
CA PRO A 496 -1.73 13.14 9.10
C PRO A 496 -1.73 14.28 8.07
N ASP A 497 -1.73 15.53 8.53
CA ASP A 497 -1.63 16.70 7.65
C ASP A 497 -0.42 16.55 6.72
N LEU A 498 -0.67 16.68 5.41
CA LEU A 498 0.37 16.64 4.40
C LEU A 498 1.19 17.93 4.53
N TYR A 499 2.28 17.88 5.29
CA TYR A 499 3.27 18.95 5.30
C TYR A 499 4.09 18.87 4.01
N ASP A 500 4.34 20.03 3.41
CA ASP A 500 5.35 20.12 2.36
C ASP A 500 6.70 19.74 2.97
N ALA A 501 7.34 18.70 2.46
CA ALA A 501 8.65 18.25 2.94
C ALA A 501 9.71 19.36 2.82
N ASP A 502 9.48 20.34 1.94
CA ASP A 502 10.37 21.48 1.73
C ASP A 502 10.05 22.69 2.64
N SER A 503 8.93 22.67 3.38
CA SER A 503 8.60 23.73 4.35
C SER A 503 9.45 23.65 5.62
N ASP A 504 9.57 24.78 6.33
CA ASP A 504 10.30 24.84 7.59
C ASP A 504 9.68 23.93 8.67
N GLU A 505 8.35 23.75 8.65
CA GLU A 505 7.65 22.80 9.52
C GLU A 505 7.91 21.34 9.10
N GLY A 506 7.94 21.03 7.80
CA GLY A 506 8.26 19.69 7.31
C GLY A 506 9.68 19.26 7.66
N LYS A 507 10.64 20.19 7.58
CA LYS A 507 12.03 19.99 8.02
C LYS A 507 12.13 19.81 9.54
N ALA A 508 11.36 20.56 10.32
CA ALA A 508 11.35 20.44 11.78
C ALA A 508 10.80 19.09 12.26
N ILE A 509 9.76 18.57 11.59
CA ILE A 509 9.17 17.25 11.89
C ILE A 509 10.17 16.14 11.53
N LEU A 510 10.81 16.20 10.35
CA LEU A 510 11.86 15.26 9.94
C LEU A 510 13.05 15.23 10.91
N ASN A 511 13.42 16.38 11.47
CA ASN A 511 14.51 16.51 12.45
C ASN A 511 14.11 16.14 13.89
N SER A 512 12.82 15.96 14.18
CA SER A 512 12.32 15.61 15.52
C SER A 512 12.18 14.09 15.76
N VAL A 513 12.41 13.28 14.73
CA VAL A 513 12.43 11.81 14.83
C VAL A 513 13.76 11.36 15.46
N PRO A 514 13.78 10.38 16.39
CA PRO A 514 14.99 10.05 17.13
C PRO A 514 16.11 9.56 16.21
N THR A 515 17.22 10.29 16.15
CA THR A 515 18.46 9.85 15.52
C THR A 515 19.22 8.89 16.43
N THR A 516 19.88 7.90 15.84
CA THR A 516 20.86 7.04 16.53
C THR A 516 22.00 7.87 17.12
N PRO A 517 22.52 7.55 18.32
CA PRO A 517 23.56 8.35 18.97
C PRO A 517 24.83 8.41 18.10
N SER A 518 25.37 9.60 17.88
CA SER A 518 26.67 9.80 17.25
C SER A 518 27.81 9.49 18.22
N GLU A 519 28.74 8.63 17.82
CA GLU A 519 30.00 8.41 18.53
C GLU A 519 30.93 9.62 18.35
N HIS A 520 30.86 10.58 19.26
CA HIS A 520 31.92 11.56 19.50
C HIS A 520 32.06 11.73 21.02
N ASP A 521 32.86 10.87 21.63
CA ASP A 521 33.45 11.14 22.95
C ASP A 521 34.96 10.87 22.84
N ASP A 522 35.73 11.96 22.79
CA ASP A 522 37.18 11.98 22.69
C ASP A 522 37.83 11.38 23.94
N THR A 523 38.40 10.17 23.84
CA THR A 523 39.45 9.71 24.77
C THR A 523 40.58 8.99 24.03
N PRO A 524 41.85 9.29 24.30
CA PRO A 524 42.96 8.72 23.54
C PRO A 524 43.44 7.41 24.17
N SER A 525 43.46 6.30 23.40
CA SER A 525 44.30 5.15 23.75
C SER A 525 44.72 4.30 22.54
N THR A 526 45.92 3.75 22.68
CA THR A 526 46.87 3.17 21.72
C THR A 526 46.41 1.93 20.92
N PRO A 527 47.09 1.60 19.79
CA PRO A 527 46.65 0.58 18.86
C PRO A 527 46.92 -0.84 19.39
N VAL A 528 45.93 -1.73 19.29
CA VAL A 528 46.10 -3.16 19.58
C VAL A 528 45.92 -3.96 18.28
N ALA A 529 46.92 -4.79 18.00
CA ALA A 529 47.09 -5.56 16.78
C ALA A 529 46.01 -6.65 16.58
N ALA A 530 45.74 -6.95 15.31
CA ALA A 530 44.87 -8.01 14.86
C ALA A 530 45.45 -9.39 15.21
N ASN A 531 44.92 -10.01 16.28
CA ASN A 531 44.73 -11.46 16.49
C ASN A 531 44.48 -11.75 17.98
N GLY A 532 43.27 -11.43 18.48
CA GLY A 532 42.94 -11.59 19.90
C GLY A 532 41.54 -12.15 20.21
N VAL A 533 40.76 -12.56 19.21
CA VAL A 533 39.38 -13.01 19.44
C VAL A 533 39.31 -14.42 20.07
N ALA A 534 40.34 -15.26 19.88
CA ALA A 534 40.37 -16.59 20.48
C ALA A 534 40.76 -16.60 21.97
N ALA A 535 41.67 -15.71 22.40
CA ALA A 535 42.14 -15.68 23.80
C ALA A 535 41.13 -15.06 24.78
N GLY A 536 40.23 -14.18 24.30
CA GLY A 536 39.16 -13.61 25.11
C GLY A 536 38.05 -14.60 25.47
N ILE A 537 37.86 -15.64 24.64
CA ILE A 537 36.81 -16.64 24.83
C ILE A 537 37.23 -17.72 25.85
N GLU A 538 38.50 -18.12 25.89
CA GLU A 538 38.99 -19.10 26.88
C GLU A 538 39.14 -18.53 28.31
N ALA A 539 39.35 -17.21 28.44
CA ALA A 539 39.38 -16.54 29.75
C ALA A 539 37.97 -16.37 30.37
N ALA A 540 36.92 -16.32 29.56
CA ALA A 540 35.54 -16.19 30.03
C ALA A 540 34.94 -17.54 30.49
N ILE A 541 35.50 -18.67 30.05
CA ILE A 541 35.01 -20.02 30.39
C ILE A 541 35.63 -20.53 31.71
N SER A 542 36.75 -19.95 32.18
CA SER A 542 37.49 -20.47 33.34
C SER A 542 37.11 -19.88 34.72
N ASN A 543 36.24 -18.85 34.80
CA ASN A 543 35.97 -18.15 36.07
C ASN A 543 34.56 -18.32 36.67
N GLY A 544 33.80 -19.35 36.25
CA GLY A 544 32.49 -19.67 36.83
C GLY A 544 32.53 -20.73 37.93
N THR A 545 33.06 -20.41 39.12
CA THR A 545 32.92 -21.30 40.30
C THR A 545 32.39 -20.52 41.50
N ILE A 546 31.15 -20.77 41.93
CA ILE A 546 30.70 -20.42 43.29
C ILE A 546 29.76 -21.52 43.83
N THR A 547 30.22 -22.17 44.90
CA THR A 547 29.44 -22.95 45.89
C THR A 547 29.24 -22.12 47.18
N PRO A 548 28.34 -22.51 48.12
CA PRO A 548 27.35 -21.61 48.73
C PRO A 548 27.55 -21.34 50.23
N THR A 549 26.89 -20.31 50.78
CA THR A 549 26.57 -20.22 52.21
C THR A 549 25.26 -19.46 52.55
N HIS A 550 24.42 -20.19 53.29
CA HIS A 550 23.31 -19.88 54.21
C HIS A 550 22.99 -18.43 54.67
N GLN A 551 21.68 -18.10 54.84
CA GLN A 551 20.91 -18.22 56.11
C GLN A 551 19.42 -17.77 56.00
N ARG A 552 18.50 -18.74 56.23
CA ARG A 552 17.25 -18.75 57.06
C ARG A 552 16.61 -17.41 57.50
N THR A 553 15.29 -17.24 57.42
CA THR A 553 14.26 -17.73 58.40
C THR A 553 12.85 -17.63 57.77
N ASN A 554 12.03 -18.68 57.68
CA ASN A 554 11.08 -19.31 58.63
C ASN A 554 9.68 -18.65 58.79
N SER A 555 8.63 -19.39 58.38
CA SER A 555 7.31 -19.65 59.01
C SER A 555 6.18 -19.74 57.95
N ALA A 556 5.12 -20.54 58.04
CA ALA A 556 4.80 -21.84 58.63
C ALA A 556 3.45 -22.28 57.99
N SER A 557 3.26 -23.59 57.82
CA SER A 557 2.11 -24.35 57.23
C SER A 557 0.82 -24.31 58.12
N PRO A 558 -0.29 -25.12 57.94
CA PRO A 558 -0.53 -26.27 57.04
C PRO A 558 -1.98 -26.57 56.49
N ALA A 559 -1.98 -27.41 55.44
CA ALA A 559 -2.78 -28.62 55.11
C ALA A 559 -4.29 -28.79 55.42
N TYR A 560 -5.05 -29.36 54.45
CA TYR A 560 -5.80 -30.63 54.57
C TYR A 560 -6.30 -31.14 53.17
N SER A 561 -6.37 -32.45 53.00
CA SER A 561 -6.95 -33.30 51.92
C SER A 561 -7.56 -34.55 52.63
N PRO A 562 -8.35 -35.51 52.05
CA PRO A 562 -8.23 -36.09 50.67
C PRO A 562 -9.47 -36.80 50.01
N MET A 563 -9.22 -37.46 48.86
CA MET A 563 -9.91 -38.61 48.18
C MET A 563 -11.16 -38.31 47.30
N ALA A 564 -11.39 -38.88 46.09
CA ALA A 564 -10.80 -39.99 45.31
C ALA A 564 -11.04 -39.83 43.77
N SER A 565 -10.19 -40.48 42.96
CA SER A 565 -10.22 -40.63 41.46
C SER A 565 -10.74 -42.05 41.07
N PRO A 566 -10.87 -42.54 39.79
CA PRO A 566 -10.19 -42.09 38.55
C PRO A 566 -10.96 -42.20 37.19
N GLY A 567 -10.36 -41.58 36.14
CA GLY A 567 -10.66 -41.79 34.72
C GLY A 567 -10.01 -40.73 33.80
N SER A 568 -8.84 -41.04 33.24
CA SER A 568 -7.91 -40.22 32.43
C SER A 568 -8.29 -40.09 30.92
N PRO A 569 -7.53 -39.42 30.03
CA PRO A 569 -6.68 -38.23 30.16
C PRO A 569 -6.95 -37.14 29.07
N THR A 570 -6.80 -35.86 29.43
CA THR A 570 -6.50 -34.75 28.51
C THR A 570 -5.25 -34.04 29.04
N SER A 571 -4.34 -33.66 28.15
CA SER A 571 -3.10 -32.92 28.48
C SER A 571 -2.95 -31.74 27.49
N PRO A 572 -2.19 -30.68 27.83
CA PRO A 572 -2.72 -29.63 28.70
C PRO A 572 -2.41 -28.21 28.21
N SER A 573 -3.19 -27.24 28.70
CA SER A 573 -2.83 -25.83 28.80
C SER A 573 -1.88 -25.60 29.99
N ALA A 574 -0.84 -24.77 29.82
CA ALA A 574 -0.19 -24.06 30.92
C ALA A 574 0.47 -22.75 30.43
N ALA A 575 0.02 -21.63 30.98
CA ALA A 575 0.80 -20.38 31.12
C ALA A 575 1.64 -20.45 32.42
N PRO A 576 2.34 -19.40 32.92
CA PRO A 576 2.97 -18.20 32.31
C PRO A 576 4.47 -18.06 32.76
N PHE A 577 5.31 -17.27 32.08
CA PHE A 577 6.61 -16.83 32.63
C PHE A 577 6.93 -15.35 32.37
N ARG A 578 7.61 -14.77 33.37
CA ARG A 578 7.86 -13.34 33.63
C ARG A 578 8.98 -12.71 32.77
N ARG A 579 8.86 -11.39 32.63
CA ARG A 579 9.83 -10.39 32.14
C ARG A 579 11.29 -10.64 32.56
N GLY A 580 12.18 -10.56 31.58
CA GLY A 580 13.61 -10.26 31.73
C GLY A 580 14.03 -9.24 30.67
N HIS A 581 14.68 -8.15 31.10
CA HIS A 581 15.22 -7.11 30.23
C HIS A 581 16.40 -7.66 29.40
N GLY A 582 16.29 -7.60 28.08
CA GLY A 582 17.40 -7.74 27.14
C GLY A 582 17.39 -6.53 26.21
N ARG A 583 18.41 -5.66 26.32
CA ARG A 583 18.68 -4.60 25.33
C ARG A 583 19.11 -5.28 24.03
N GLN A 584 18.34 -5.10 22.96
CA GLN A 584 18.77 -5.42 21.60
C GLN A 584 18.94 -4.12 20.81
N ALA A 585 20.02 -4.08 20.04
CA ALA A 585 20.52 -2.94 19.30
C ALA A 585 19.52 -2.49 18.23
N SER A 586 19.30 -1.17 18.16
CA SER A 586 18.53 -0.48 17.13
C SER A 586 19.33 -0.50 15.82
N LEU A 587 18.74 -1.04 14.75
CA LEU A 587 19.19 -0.82 13.38
C LEU A 587 18.07 -0.07 12.67
N GLY A 588 18.32 1.21 12.39
CA GLY A 588 17.36 2.16 11.86
C GLY A 588 16.92 1.84 10.43
N THR A 589 15.62 1.93 10.19
CA THR A 589 15.01 1.88 8.87
C THR A 589 15.11 3.25 8.20
N THR A 590 15.91 3.39 7.15
CA THR A 590 16.01 4.64 6.40
C THR A 590 14.87 4.75 5.37
N MET A 591 14.00 5.73 5.57
CA MET A 591 12.99 6.17 4.58
C MET A 591 13.70 7.00 3.51
N THR A 592 13.81 6.51 2.28
CA THR A 592 14.27 7.33 1.14
C THR A 592 13.14 7.59 0.15
N SER A 593 12.86 8.87 -0.06
CA SER A 593 11.85 9.39 -1.00
C SER A 593 12.11 8.93 -2.45
N PRO A 594 11.07 8.70 -3.28
CA PRO A 594 11.21 8.31 -4.69
C PRO A 594 12.15 9.20 -5.53
N SER A 595 12.25 10.49 -5.20
CA SER A 595 13.13 11.46 -5.87
C SER A 595 14.62 11.22 -5.58
N ASN A 596 14.97 10.73 -4.39
CA ASN A 596 16.36 10.34 -4.06
C ASN A 596 16.74 9.01 -4.71
N ARG A 597 15.76 8.11 -4.88
CA ARG A 597 15.90 6.81 -5.57
C ARG A 597 16.24 6.98 -7.05
N ARG A 598 15.60 7.95 -7.71
CA ARG A 598 15.84 8.28 -9.13
C ARG A 598 17.24 8.86 -9.37
N ARG A 599 17.71 9.79 -8.54
CA ARG A 599 19.08 10.34 -8.62
C ARG A 599 20.15 9.29 -8.36
N SER A 600 19.88 8.35 -7.44
CA SER A 600 20.80 7.25 -7.14
C SER A 600 20.97 6.32 -8.35
N MET A 601 19.88 5.92 -9.02
CA MET A 601 19.95 5.08 -10.21
C MET A 601 20.56 5.79 -11.43
N GLU A 602 20.25 7.08 -11.64
CA GLU A 602 20.87 7.89 -12.70
C GLU A 602 22.40 8.04 -12.48
N SER A 603 22.83 8.13 -11.22
CA SER A 603 24.25 8.15 -10.84
C SER A 603 24.94 6.80 -11.10
N THR A 604 24.29 5.69 -10.76
CA THR A 604 24.80 4.33 -11.05
C THR A 604 24.85 4.04 -12.55
N MET A 605 23.84 4.45 -13.32
CA MET A 605 23.85 4.34 -14.79
C MET A 605 24.94 5.20 -15.42
N SER A 606 25.16 6.42 -14.92
CA SER A 606 26.24 7.31 -15.38
C SER A 606 27.63 6.72 -15.08
N LEU A 607 27.80 6.07 -13.93
CA LEU A 607 29.03 5.34 -13.57
C LEU A 607 29.27 4.12 -14.47
N ILE A 608 28.23 3.33 -14.75
CA ILE A 608 28.32 2.16 -15.65
C ILE A 608 28.63 2.62 -17.09
N GLN A 609 28.00 3.71 -17.53
CA GLN A 609 28.21 4.27 -18.87
C GLN A 609 29.59 4.93 -19.00
N GLY A 610 30.10 5.57 -17.95
CA GLY A 610 31.47 6.09 -17.91
C GLY A 610 32.54 5.00 -17.98
N VAL A 611 32.27 3.82 -17.41
CA VAL A 611 33.15 2.64 -17.51
C VAL A 611 33.07 1.98 -18.90
N LEU A 612 31.90 1.99 -19.54
CA LEU A 612 31.69 1.45 -20.89
C LEU A 612 32.25 2.36 -22.01
N ASP A 613 32.20 3.68 -21.83
CA ASP A 613 32.62 4.66 -22.86
C ASP A 613 34.14 4.92 -22.92
N GLY A 614 34.94 4.24 -22.07
CA GLY A 614 36.41 4.27 -22.16
C GLY A 614 37.05 5.66 -22.01
N LYS A 615 36.37 6.64 -21.40
CA LYS A 615 36.93 7.98 -21.14
C LYS A 615 37.81 7.95 -19.89
N GLU A 616 39.09 7.69 -20.10
CA GLU A 616 40.15 7.56 -19.09
C GLU A 616 40.44 8.79 -18.20
N ASN A 617 39.67 9.87 -18.24
CA ASN A 617 39.98 11.08 -17.46
C ASN A 617 38.73 11.70 -16.84
N ARG A 618 38.37 11.24 -15.63
CA ARG A 618 37.67 12.01 -14.55
C ARG A 618 37.23 11.10 -13.39
N ILE A 619 38.15 10.31 -12.83
CA ILE A 619 37.96 9.75 -11.48
C ILE A 619 39.09 10.35 -10.63
N PRO A 620 38.81 11.16 -9.60
CA PRO A 620 39.85 11.66 -8.71
C PRO A 620 40.50 10.47 -8.01
N GLU A 621 41.83 10.36 -8.12
CA GLU A 621 42.61 9.34 -7.40
C GLU A 621 42.70 9.72 -5.92
N GLY A 622 42.11 8.89 -5.06
CA GLY A 622 42.22 9.01 -3.60
C GLY A 622 41.06 8.31 -2.88
N ASP A 623 41.38 7.41 -1.95
CA ASP A 623 40.40 6.66 -1.14
C ASP A 623 39.46 7.59 -0.34
N GLU A 624 39.92 8.80 0.03
CA GLU A 624 39.11 9.80 0.76
C GLU A 624 37.92 10.35 -0.05
N ALA A 625 38.00 10.36 -1.39
CA ALA A 625 36.91 10.86 -2.24
C ALA A 625 35.74 9.86 -2.34
N VAL A 626 36.01 8.57 -2.18
CA VAL A 626 35.00 7.49 -2.22
C VAL A 626 34.29 7.38 -0.87
N GLU A 627 35.02 7.56 0.24
CA GLU A 627 34.43 7.67 1.58
C GLU A 627 33.61 8.97 1.75
N GLY A 628 34.10 10.10 1.23
CA GLY A 628 33.36 11.36 1.25
C GLY A 628 32.05 11.32 0.45
N LEU A 629 32.03 10.61 -0.68
CA LEU A 629 30.81 10.41 -1.48
C LEU A 629 29.84 9.43 -0.82
N ALA A 630 30.34 8.39 -0.14
CA ALA A 630 29.53 7.47 0.66
C ALA A 630 28.89 8.18 1.87
N ALA A 631 29.60 9.12 2.52
CA ALA A 631 29.07 9.95 3.60
C ALA A 631 28.01 10.95 3.11
N GLN A 632 28.22 11.58 1.95
CA GLN A 632 27.22 12.45 1.31
C GLN A 632 25.94 11.71 0.88
N LEU A 633 26.07 10.45 0.44
CA LEU A 633 24.93 9.60 0.05
C LEU A 633 24.22 8.94 1.25
N ALA A 634 24.90 8.82 2.39
CA ALA A 634 24.34 8.34 3.66
C ALA A 634 23.64 9.44 4.49
N GLY A 635 23.68 10.70 4.03
CA GLY A 635 22.90 11.81 4.61
C GLY A 635 23.54 12.49 5.83
N SER A 636 24.83 12.36 6.07
CA SER A 636 25.53 13.15 7.10
C SER A 636 25.99 14.50 6.52
N SER A 637 25.37 15.59 6.99
CA SER A 637 25.85 16.95 6.75
C SER A 637 27.14 17.19 7.53
N VAL A 638 28.26 17.41 6.83
CA VAL A 638 29.48 17.93 7.45
C VAL A 638 29.81 19.27 6.80
N ASP A 639 29.66 20.33 7.60
CA ASP A 639 30.19 21.66 7.35
C ASP A 639 31.71 21.59 7.14
N ASN A 640 32.21 22.26 6.09
CA ASN A 640 33.64 22.50 5.94
C ASN A 640 33.98 23.92 6.42
N PRO A 641 35.08 24.10 7.18
CA PRO A 641 35.41 25.36 7.82
C PRO A 641 36.01 26.37 6.84
N THR A 642 35.72 27.64 7.13
CA THR A 642 36.38 28.84 6.60
C THR A 642 37.91 28.76 6.55
N THR A 643 38.49 29.17 5.43
CA THR A 643 39.83 29.79 5.40
C THR A 643 39.76 31.16 4.73
N THR A 644 40.11 32.15 5.53
CA THR A 644 40.47 33.52 5.21
C THR A 644 41.58 33.62 4.16
N SER A 645 41.36 34.47 3.16
CA SER A 645 42.25 35.58 2.81
C SER A 645 41.41 36.72 2.25
#